data_AF-A0A1X0ERS4-F1
#
_entry.id   AF-A0A1X0ERS4-F1
#
_cell.length_a   1.000
_cell.length_b   1.000
_cell.length_c   1.000
_cell.angle_alpha   90.00
_cell.angle_beta   90.00
_cell.angle_gamma   90.00
#
_symmetry.space_group_name_H-M   'P 1'
#
loop_
_entity.id
_entity.type
_entity.pdbx_description
1 polymer ?
#
loop_
_entity_poly.entity_id
_entity_poly.type
_entity_poly.pdbx_seq_one_letter_code
_entity_poly.pdbx_strand_id
1 'polypeptide(L)'
;LNGGQGGQGGAGGPGGAGSPLIGQAGAHGNGGAGGAGGNSGAGGQGGTGGAGVGGSPNGGAGGQGGNSSTVIGAGGAGGAPGGPGASAGAAGQAGTITLGGDGGNGGAGFNASLAGANGGHGGVGGAGGLYGNGGTGGNGGTAGDGGTGGNGGKGGTSGAYGSSGGNGGHGGAAPNGKGGNGGAGGSINSNGIGDVKGGNGGNGGDATGGTGGTGGVGGTAVIMNSTSAATALGGTGGEGGDGASGGRGGDGGLSGTFGTGQAVGGTAGNGGTATSGTGGNGGNGGLAAITLETSTATAHGGDGGAGGTGPTGGNGGHGGSASTGGTGDVTPGVGGQGGTGTAGRGGNGGDGGSAIVGNDSSTVDAVGANGAAGGLGVTGGGNGGNGGAAFTYGVGTAIGGNGAAGTSGGSTGVGGNGGNGGNATIYNTSSAATPISGSGGAGGDGTTGGDGGNGGEARSDGTGNVTPGAGGQGGTGTTGRGGNGGTGGSAYIHNELSAVDAVGADGGAGGAGATGGGNGGNGGDARTSGIGNASGGNGAAGTSGGATGVGGNGGNGGNAYTDNISSATSFGGTGGVGGDGATGGNGGNGGDASTIGLTGTVTPGTGGQGGTGTTGRGGDGGDGGSAHIDNDSATLEAVGANGGVGGTGVTSGGNGGNGGDAYNNGLGNATGGDGAVGGQGGATGAGGNGGNGGAAYIDNPDSMAIATGGIGGTGGYGLSGGHGGNGGDAEIRDAASPATALGGRGGAGGIGITGVGDGGIGGVARNYGLGTAVGGNGAAGTSGGPTGPGGNGGYGGAAYIENAFSTATAVGGVGGNGGTGTQTGGHGGRGGDVLQAFNNGGTGGTGGNGGAAIGPAGTGGDAGDGGRGGDGGGGIFHPDLGTGGTTAPSGGNGGNGGDAGTPGTGATVGKGGTGGTGGTGGAGTNGNSATSAGVAGDNGGVGGKGGNGGNTTGVGGVGGTGGLGGQGGLGGTGGSAFNASVPGATGGSGGAGGGGGNGGLALFGEGKDGTGGTGGTGGGGGTGGPGSKGQPGTGGGTGGSGNPPVGVNGGTGGGGGTGGAGGGP
;
A
#
# COMPACT_ATOMS: atom_id res chain seq x y z
N LEU A 1 19.01 -5.03 71.51
CA LEU A 1 18.47 -5.63 70.26
C LEU A 1 18.25 -7.10 70.58
N ASN A 2 16.98 -7.47 70.83
CA ASN A 2 16.62 -8.80 71.30
C ASN A 2 16.68 -9.78 70.13
N GLY A 3 17.21 -10.99 70.37
CA GLY A 3 17.40 -12.01 69.35
C GLY A 3 16.09 -12.34 68.63
N GLY A 4 16.15 -12.41 67.30
CA GLY A 4 14.99 -12.79 66.50
C GLY A 4 14.50 -14.17 66.90
N GLN A 5 13.21 -14.28 67.21
CA GLN A 5 12.59 -15.58 67.44
C GLN A 5 12.64 -16.40 66.14
N GLY A 6 13.02 -17.67 66.24
CA GLY A 6 12.86 -18.62 65.14
C GLY A 6 11.40 -18.62 64.65
N GLY A 7 11.20 -18.79 63.35
CA GLY A 7 9.87 -18.84 62.75
C GLY A 7 8.99 -19.89 63.45
N GLN A 8 7.73 -19.53 63.73
CA GLN A 8 6.76 -20.49 64.24
C GLN A 8 6.40 -21.49 63.14
N GLY A 9 6.37 -22.79 63.47
CA GLY A 9 5.86 -23.82 62.57
C GLY A 9 4.39 -23.54 62.22
N GLY A 10 3.99 -23.78 60.97
CA GLY A 10 2.61 -23.59 60.52
C GLY A 10 1.61 -24.43 61.33
N ALA A 11 0.40 -23.91 61.52
CA ALA A 11 -0.69 -24.62 62.17
C ALA A 11 -1.16 -25.80 61.30
N GLY A 12 -1.29 -26.99 61.90
CA GLY A 12 -1.91 -28.15 61.25
C GLY A 12 -3.39 -27.91 60.96
N GLY A 13 -3.92 -28.47 59.87
CA GLY A 13 -5.32 -28.33 59.49
C GLY A 13 -6.27 -28.99 60.50
N PRO A 14 -7.49 -28.43 60.73
CA PRO A 14 -8.44 -28.97 61.70
C PRO A 14 -8.94 -30.35 61.30
N GLY A 15 -8.91 -31.32 62.24
CA GLY A 15 -9.50 -32.65 62.06
C GLY A 15 -11.01 -32.62 61.74
N GLY A 16 -11.47 -33.53 60.88
CA GLY A 16 -12.83 -33.52 60.33
C GLY A 16 -13.95 -33.80 61.36
N ALA A 17 -15.08 -33.13 61.21
CA ALA A 17 -16.34 -33.46 61.88
C ALA A 17 -17.11 -34.53 61.10
N GLY A 18 -17.59 -35.57 61.79
CA GLY A 18 -18.42 -36.62 61.21
C GLY A 18 -19.82 -36.14 60.79
N SER A 19 -20.41 -36.82 59.80
CA SER A 19 -21.76 -36.53 59.28
C SER A 19 -22.84 -36.66 60.38
N PRO A 20 -23.81 -35.73 60.49
CA PRO A 20 -24.84 -35.77 61.53
C PRO A 20 -25.98 -36.77 61.25
N LEU A 21 -25.95 -37.57 60.16
CA LEU A 21 -27.18 -38.27 59.73
C LEU A 21 -27.39 -39.70 60.24
N ILE A 22 -26.40 -40.45 60.77
CA ILE A 22 -26.67 -41.74 61.45
C ILE A 22 -25.62 -41.98 62.55
N GLY A 23 -26.07 -42.04 63.81
CA GLY A 23 -25.22 -42.20 64.98
C GLY A 23 -24.54 -43.57 65.05
N GLN A 24 -23.24 -43.62 64.74
CA GLN A 24 -22.26 -44.55 65.29
C GLN A 24 -20.87 -43.91 65.14
N ALA A 25 -20.10 -43.86 66.23
CA ALA A 25 -18.78 -43.24 66.29
C ALA A 25 -17.76 -44.01 65.43
N GLY A 26 -17.52 -43.52 64.22
CA GLY A 26 -16.36 -43.90 63.41
C GLY A 26 -15.12 -43.14 63.89
N ALA A 27 -13.97 -43.80 63.88
CA ALA A 27 -12.70 -43.28 64.39
C ALA A 27 -12.33 -41.91 63.79
N HIS A 28 -11.88 -40.99 64.66
CA HIS A 28 -11.34 -39.70 64.30
C HIS A 28 -10.14 -39.86 63.35
N GLY A 29 -10.23 -39.30 62.15
CA GLY A 29 -9.06 -39.19 61.27
C GLY A 29 -8.03 -38.28 61.91
N ASN A 30 -6.80 -38.76 62.08
CA ASN A 30 -5.70 -38.00 62.67
C ASN A 30 -5.47 -36.69 61.89
N GLY A 31 -5.54 -35.55 62.58
CA GLY A 31 -5.16 -34.25 62.02
C GLY A 31 -3.68 -34.25 61.64
N GLY A 32 -3.32 -33.50 60.59
CA GLY A 32 -1.94 -33.39 60.12
C GLY A 32 -0.99 -32.88 61.21
N ALA A 33 0.25 -33.39 61.22
CA ALA A 33 1.29 -32.94 62.14
C ALA A 33 1.57 -31.44 61.96
N GLY A 34 1.67 -30.68 63.07
CA GLY A 34 2.10 -29.29 63.04
C GLY A 34 3.58 -29.19 62.64
N GLY A 35 3.95 -28.14 61.89
CA GLY A 35 5.32 -27.97 61.39
C GLY A 35 6.36 -27.90 62.52
N ALA A 36 7.54 -28.48 62.32
CA ALA A 36 8.65 -28.38 63.28
C ALA A 36 9.06 -26.91 63.48
N GLY A 37 9.40 -26.53 64.71
CA GLY A 37 9.88 -25.19 65.05
C GLY A 37 11.35 -25.03 64.66
N GLY A 38 11.72 -23.86 64.15
CA GLY A 38 13.08 -23.60 63.66
C GLY A 38 14.18 -23.70 64.72
N ASN A 39 15.35 -24.25 64.34
CA ASN A 39 16.58 -24.19 65.13
C ASN A 39 17.00 -22.73 65.38
N SER A 40 17.80 -22.47 66.42
CA SER A 40 18.28 -21.12 66.71
C SER A 40 19.58 -20.75 66.01
N GLY A 41 19.76 -19.47 65.69
CA GLY A 41 20.95 -18.92 65.01
C GLY A 41 20.99 -19.19 63.50
N ALA A 42 20.46 -20.32 63.05
CA ALA A 42 20.07 -20.55 61.65
C ALA A 42 18.67 -19.96 61.42
N GLY A 43 18.42 -19.43 60.22
CA GLY A 43 17.04 -19.18 59.83
C GLY A 43 16.31 -20.51 59.81
N GLY A 44 15.29 -20.68 60.66
CA GLY A 44 14.51 -21.93 60.68
C GLY A 44 13.83 -22.17 59.35
N GLN A 45 13.84 -23.40 58.85
CA GLN A 45 12.99 -23.79 57.72
C GLN A 45 11.52 -23.51 58.07
N GLY A 46 10.77 -22.94 57.13
CA GLY A 46 9.34 -22.76 57.29
C GLY A 46 8.63 -24.11 57.41
N GLY A 47 7.67 -24.23 58.32
CA GLY A 47 6.93 -25.49 58.50
C GLY A 47 6.05 -25.83 57.29
N THR A 48 5.90 -27.10 56.94
CA THR A 48 4.96 -27.52 55.88
C THR A 48 3.51 -27.25 56.30
N GLY A 49 2.69 -26.71 55.40
CA GLY A 49 1.27 -26.52 55.61
C GLY A 49 0.52 -27.85 55.70
N GLY A 50 -0.51 -27.92 56.54
CA GLY A 50 -1.31 -29.14 56.71
C GLY A 50 -2.13 -29.48 55.46
N ALA A 51 -2.33 -30.77 55.16
CA ALA A 51 -3.23 -31.18 54.08
C ALA A 51 -4.70 -30.83 54.40
N GLY A 52 -5.48 -30.52 53.36
CA GLY A 52 -6.92 -30.29 53.47
C GLY A 52 -7.68 -31.58 53.82
N VAL A 53 -8.83 -31.45 54.47
CA VAL A 53 -9.72 -32.56 54.87
C VAL A 53 -11.17 -32.24 54.51
N GLY A 54 -12.07 -33.23 54.49
CA GLY A 54 -13.45 -33.05 53.97
C GLY A 54 -14.29 -31.92 54.60
N GLY A 55 -13.97 -31.44 55.81
CA GLY A 55 -14.61 -30.27 56.44
C GLY A 55 -13.86 -28.93 56.26
N SER A 56 -12.65 -28.96 55.74
CA SER A 56 -11.80 -27.81 55.38
C SER A 56 -10.93 -28.24 54.20
N PRO A 57 -11.49 -28.22 52.97
CA PRO A 57 -10.90 -28.92 51.83
C PRO A 57 -9.55 -28.37 51.39
N ASN A 58 -9.28 -27.10 51.67
CA ASN A 58 -8.05 -26.45 51.23
C ASN A 58 -6.86 -26.82 52.12
N GLY A 59 -5.70 -27.06 51.51
CA GLY A 59 -4.44 -27.22 52.21
C GLY A 59 -4.00 -25.91 52.89
N GLY A 60 -3.35 -26.04 54.05
CA GLY A 60 -2.78 -24.93 54.79
C GLY A 60 -1.56 -24.33 54.10
N ALA A 61 -1.31 -23.04 54.31
CA ALA A 61 -0.10 -22.38 53.81
C ALA A 61 1.16 -22.93 54.51
N GLY A 62 2.27 -22.96 53.77
CA GLY A 62 3.59 -23.20 54.35
C GLY A 62 4.02 -22.03 55.24
N GLY A 63 4.79 -22.33 56.28
CA GLY A 63 5.39 -21.34 57.18
C GLY A 63 6.47 -20.53 56.47
N GLN A 64 6.67 -19.28 56.89
CA GLN A 64 7.76 -18.43 56.39
C GLN A 64 9.12 -18.97 56.87
N GLY A 65 10.14 -18.87 56.03
CA GLY A 65 11.52 -19.12 56.42
C GLY A 65 12.01 -18.08 57.43
N GLY A 66 12.83 -18.51 58.39
CA GLY A 66 13.38 -17.63 59.43
C GLY A 66 14.48 -16.71 58.88
N ASN A 67 14.49 -15.46 59.34
CA ASN A 67 15.56 -14.50 59.04
C ASN A 67 16.82 -14.79 59.87
N SER A 68 18.01 -14.74 59.26
CA SER A 68 19.28 -14.89 59.98
C SER A 68 19.58 -13.69 60.89
N SER A 69 20.26 -13.93 62.02
CA SER A 69 20.93 -12.91 62.83
C SER A 69 22.36 -13.35 63.15
N THR A 70 23.26 -12.40 63.41
CA THR A 70 24.68 -12.65 63.73
C THR A 70 24.94 -13.22 65.12
N VAL A 71 23.89 -13.54 65.91
CA VAL A 71 24.00 -14.02 67.29
C VAL A 71 23.13 -15.27 67.52
N ILE A 72 23.65 -16.24 68.28
CA ILE A 72 23.02 -17.53 68.64
C ILE A 72 21.78 -17.27 69.52
N GLY A 73 20.58 -17.62 69.04
CA GLY A 73 19.31 -17.50 69.80
C GLY A 73 18.93 -18.78 70.57
N ALA A 74 17.75 -18.81 71.21
CA ALA A 74 17.10 -20.05 71.71
C ALA A 74 16.09 -20.60 70.68
N GLY A 75 15.93 -21.92 70.58
CA GLY A 75 15.15 -22.60 69.53
C GLY A 75 13.67 -22.17 69.49
N GLY A 76 13.07 -22.14 68.29
CA GLY A 76 11.66 -21.82 68.10
C GLY A 76 10.73 -22.92 68.62
N ALA A 77 9.59 -22.51 69.17
CA ALA A 77 8.54 -23.44 69.59
C ALA A 77 7.96 -24.18 68.37
N GLY A 78 7.78 -25.50 68.48
CA GLY A 78 7.12 -26.30 67.45
C GLY A 78 5.68 -25.86 67.20
N GLY A 79 5.18 -26.09 65.98
CA GLY A 79 3.82 -25.72 65.59
C GLY A 79 2.77 -26.36 66.51
N ALA A 80 1.71 -25.61 66.81
CA ALA A 80 0.61 -26.11 67.63
C ALA A 80 -0.10 -27.30 66.93
N PRO A 81 -0.57 -28.31 67.68
CA PRO A 81 -1.34 -29.43 67.13
C PRO A 81 -2.54 -28.96 66.30
N GLY A 82 -2.77 -29.56 65.13
CA GLY A 82 -3.91 -29.28 64.25
C GLY A 82 -5.29 -29.75 64.75
N GLY A 83 -5.48 -29.87 66.07
CA GLY A 83 -6.72 -30.37 66.70
C GLY A 83 -6.53 -31.65 67.53
N PRO A 84 -7.61 -32.20 68.13
CA PRO A 84 -7.55 -33.39 68.99
C PRO A 84 -7.02 -34.62 68.23
N GLY A 85 -5.92 -35.21 68.73
CA GLY A 85 -5.24 -36.35 68.10
C GLY A 85 -4.01 -36.00 67.25
N ALA A 86 -3.70 -34.72 67.05
CA ALA A 86 -2.46 -34.29 66.39
C ALA A 86 -1.30 -34.14 67.39
N SER A 87 -0.08 -34.47 66.96
CA SER A 87 1.15 -34.16 67.71
C SER A 87 1.60 -32.71 67.43
N ALA A 88 2.00 -31.98 68.47
CA ALA A 88 2.72 -30.72 68.32
C ALA A 88 4.03 -30.96 67.55
N GLY A 89 4.46 -29.98 66.75
CA GLY A 89 5.76 -30.03 66.09
C GLY A 89 6.89 -30.13 67.13
N ALA A 90 7.98 -30.81 66.80
CA ALA A 90 9.17 -30.82 67.66
C ALA A 90 9.75 -29.39 67.79
N ALA A 91 10.21 -29.02 68.98
CA ALA A 91 10.96 -27.79 69.21
C ALA A 91 12.36 -27.88 68.57
N GLY A 92 12.84 -26.79 67.99
CA GLY A 92 14.15 -26.75 67.33
C GLY A 92 15.33 -26.86 68.31
N GLN A 93 16.41 -27.54 67.91
CA GLN A 93 17.66 -27.60 68.69
C GLN A 93 18.45 -26.28 68.58
N ALA A 94 19.35 -26.03 69.54
CA ALA A 94 20.25 -24.86 69.50
C ALA A 94 21.33 -25.03 68.41
N GLY A 95 21.49 -24.05 67.51
CA GLY A 95 22.30 -24.18 66.29
C GLY A 95 23.46 -23.19 66.13
N THR A 96 24.49 -23.61 65.38
CA THR A 96 25.65 -22.85 64.90
C THR A 96 25.33 -22.08 63.60
N ILE A 97 26.14 -21.06 63.28
CA ILE A 97 25.93 -20.11 62.16
C ILE A 97 25.80 -20.84 60.82
N THR A 98 24.62 -20.80 60.20
CA THR A 98 24.42 -21.13 58.77
C THR A 98 23.30 -20.24 58.20
N LEU A 99 23.36 -20.02 56.89
CA LEU A 99 22.54 -19.15 56.04
C LEU A 99 21.01 -19.33 56.27
N GLY A 100 20.22 -18.29 55.97
CA GLY A 100 18.77 -18.18 56.27
C GLY A 100 17.89 -19.35 55.78
N GLY A 101 16.72 -19.52 56.41
CA GLY A 101 15.86 -20.69 56.19
C GLY A 101 14.93 -20.54 54.98
N ASP A 102 14.69 -21.63 54.26
CA ASP A 102 13.74 -21.69 53.14
C ASP A 102 12.30 -21.61 53.65
N GLY A 103 11.39 -21.19 52.78
CA GLY A 103 9.97 -21.22 53.03
C GLY A 103 9.43 -22.66 53.09
N GLY A 104 8.40 -22.87 53.91
CA GLY A 104 7.76 -24.16 54.05
C GLY A 104 6.87 -24.49 52.85
N ASN A 105 6.72 -25.76 52.52
CA ASN A 105 5.83 -26.17 51.45
C ASN A 105 4.36 -25.96 51.86
N GLY A 106 3.50 -25.55 50.93
CA GLY A 106 2.06 -25.53 51.13
C GLY A 106 1.49 -26.95 51.22
N GLY A 107 0.42 -27.11 52.00
CA GLY A 107 -0.26 -28.38 52.17
C GLY A 107 -1.07 -28.78 50.93
N ALA A 108 -1.19 -30.08 50.66
CA ALA A 108 -2.03 -30.57 49.58
C ALA A 108 -3.53 -30.30 49.85
N GLY A 109 -4.31 -30.07 48.82
CA GLY A 109 -5.76 -29.99 48.88
C GLY A 109 -6.42 -31.36 49.07
N PHE A 110 -7.66 -31.35 49.55
CA PHE A 110 -8.44 -32.55 49.81
C PHE A 110 -8.94 -33.23 48.53
N ASN A 111 -8.76 -34.54 48.43
CA ASN A 111 -9.35 -35.36 47.38
C ASN A 111 -10.82 -35.67 47.72
N ALA A 112 -11.74 -35.08 46.96
CA ALA A 112 -13.16 -35.34 47.11
C ALA A 112 -13.54 -36.71 46.52
N SER A 113 -14.35 -37.47 47.26
CA SER A 113 -14.89 -38.76 46.83
C SER A 113 -16.40 -38.74 46.57
N LEU A 114 -17.07 -37.61 46.85
CA LEU A 114 -18.51 -37.44 46.64
C LEU A 114 -18.77 -36.86 45.26
N ALA A 115 -19.73 -37.43 44.53
CA ALA A 115 -20.13 -36.91 43.21
C ALA A 115 -20.54 -35.43 43.30
N GLY A 116 -20.08 -34.64 42.33
CA GLY A 116 -20.27 -33.19 42.22
C GLY A 116 -19.42 -32.36 43.19
N ALA A 117 -18.68 -32.97 44.11
CA ALA A 117 -17.86 -32.25 45.07
C ALA A 117 -16.51 -31.83 44.46
N ASN A 118 -16.15 -30.58 44.69
CA ASN A 118 -14.90 -30.01 44.22
C ASN A 118 -13.72 -30.51 45.05
N GLY A 119 -12.58 -30.71 44.40
CA GLY A 119 -11.32 -30.95 45.07
C GLY A 119 -10.85 -29.69 45.81
N GLY A 120 -10.15 -29.88 46.92
CA GLY A 120 -9.64 -28.78 47.72
C GLY A 120 -8.47 -28.06 47.08
N HIS A 121 -8.32 -26.76 47.31
CA HIS A 121 -7.16 -26.02 46.80
C HIS A 121 -5.89 -26.36 47.57
N GLY A 122 -4.74 -26.40 46.88
CA GLY A 122 -3.44 -26.51 47.52
C GLY A 122 -3.04 -25.23 48.25
N GLY A 123 -2.30 -25.39 49.34
CA GLY A 123 -1.81 -24.27 50.16
C GLY A 123 -0.68 -23.51 49.47
N VAL A 124 -0.57 -22.21 49.74
CA VAL A 124 0.54 -21.39 49.24
C VAL A 124 1.85 -21.78 49.94
N GLY A 125 2.96 -21.88 49.21
CA GLY A 125 4.29 -22.07 49.78
C GLY A 125 4.76 -20.82 50.55
N GLY A 126 5.47 -21.02 51.65
CA GLY A 126 6.03 -19.94 52.44
C GLY A 126 7.12 -19.19 51.68
N ALA A 127 7.29 -17.90 51.93
CA ALA A 127 8.45 -17.17 51.44
C ALA A 127 9.72 -17.60 52.20
N GLY A 128 10.85 -17.55 51.51
CA GLY A 128 12.15 -17.75 52.13
C GLY A 128 12.53 -16.61 53.07
N GLY A 129 13.33 -16.93 54.08
CA GLY A 129 14.05 -15.90 54.85
C GLY A 129 15.10 -15.21 54.00
N LEU A 130 15.83 -14.23 54.55
CA LEU A 130 16.77 -13.37 53.80
C LEU A 130 17.67 -14.08 52.76
N TYR A 131 18.22 -15.27 53.07
CA TYR A 131 19.03 -16.11 52.16
C TYR A 131 18.33 -17.41 51.75
N GLY A 132 17.11 -17.64 52.24
CA GLY A 132 16.36 -18.84 51.99
C GLY A 132 15.57 -18.76 50.70
N ASN A 133 15.33 -19.93 50.13
CA ASN A 133 14.51 -20.11 48.95
C ASN A 133 13.02 -20.07 49.30
N GLY A 134 12.16 -19.82 48.31
CA GLY A 134 10.73 -19.94 48.49
C GLY A 134 10.29 -21.40 48.63
N GLY A 135 9.29 -21.66 49.46
CA GLY A 135 8.67 -22.98 49.63
C GLY A 135 7.74 -23.33 48.47
N THR A 136 7.57 -24.61 48.17
CA THR A 136 6.69 -25.03 47.06
C THR A 136 5.22 -24.84 47.43
N GLY A 137 4.36 -24.52 46.46
CA GLY A 137 2.91 -24.60 46.63
C GLY A 137 2.46 -26.05 46.82
N GLY A 138 1.36 -26.24 47.55
CA GLY A 138 0.73 -27.54 47.70
C GLY A 138 -0.07 -27.92 46.46
N ASN A 139 -0.18 -29.20 46.14
CA ASN A 139 -1.02 -29.66 45.03
C ASN A 139 -2.50 -29.47 45.36
N GLY A 140 -3.33 -29.18 44.37
CA GLY A 140 -4.78 -29.24 44.50
C GLY A 140 -5.28 -30.68 44.61
N GLY A 141 -6.40 -30.87 45.29
CA GLY A 141 -7.03 -32.16 45.47
C GLY A 141 -7.89 -32.57 44.27
N THR A 142 -8.06 -33.86 44.06
CA THR A 142 -8.93 -34.40 43.01
C THR A 142 -10.40 -34.15 43.33
N ALA A 143 -11.23 -33.89 42.32
CA ALA A 143 -12.67 -33.80 42.48
C ALA A 143 -13.33 -35.18 42.53
N GLY A 144 -14.54 -35.24 43.07
CA GLY A 144 -15.45 -36.36 42.79
C GLY A 144 -16.12 -36.19 41.42
N ASP A 145 -16.80 -37.24 40.94
CA ASP A 145 -17.41 -37.26 39.60
C ASP A 145 -18.29 -36.02 39.31
N GLY A 146 -17.95 -35.24 38.28
CA GLY A 146 -18.67 -34.03 37.87
C GLY A 146 -18.30 -32.76 38.66
N GLY A 147 -17.44 -32.84 39.68
CA GLY A 147 -16.90 -31.69 40.41
C GLY A 147 -15.67 -31.07 39.74
N THR A 148 -15.22 -29.91 40.21
CA THR A 148 -13.99 -29.27 39.70
C THR A 148 -12.76 -29.63 40.55
N GLY A 149 -11.65 -29.95 39.90
CA GLY A 149 -10.38 -30.20 40.57
C GLY A 149 -9.89 -28.97 41.32
N GLY A 150 -9.21 -29.18 42.45
CA GLY A 150 -8.68 -28.08 43.24
C GLY A 150 -7.51 -27.40 42.53
N ASN A 151 -7.46 -26.07 42.53
CA ASN A 151 -6.27 -25.36 42.08
C ASN A 151 -5.03 -25.70 42.93
N GLY A 152 -3.87 -25.77 42.31
CA GLY A 152 -2.59 -25.83 42.99
C GLY A 152 -2.25 -24.51 43.71
N GLY A 153 -1.52 -24.62 44.80
CA GLY A 153 -1.03 -23.48 45.57
C GLY A 153 0.10 -22.75 44.86
N LYS A 154 0.22 -21.45 45.07
CA LYS A 154 1.35 -20.68 44.54
C LYS A 154 2.65 -21.05 45.26
N GLY A 155 3.77 -21.05 44.56
CA GLY A 155 5.09 -21.11 45.19
C GLY A 155 5.41 -19.83 45.96
N GLY A 156 6.22 -19.96 47.01
CA GLY A 156 6.66 -18.84 47.82
C GLY A 156 7.76 -18.02 47.14
N THR A 157 7.86 -16.73 47.48
CA THR A 157 8.95 -15.88 47.00
C THR A 157 10.26 -16.21 47.70
N SER A 158 11.39 -16.06 47.00
CA SER A 158 12.71 -16.14 47.62
C SER A 158 12.98 -14.95 48.55
N GLY A 159 13.92 -15.11 49.47
CA GLY A 159 14.59 -13.98 50.11
C GLY A 159 15.50 -13.21 49.15
N ALA A 160 15.93 -12.01 49.60
CA ALA A 160 16.75 -11.08 48.81
C ALA A 160 18.16 -11.59 48.46
N TYR A 161 18.62 -12.69 49.05
CA TYR A 161 19.88 -13.36 48.70
C TYR A 161 19.67 -14.87 48.49
N GLY A 162 18.42 -15.32 48.41
CA GLY A 162 18.13 -16.71 48.07
C GLY A 162 18.52 -17.02 46.64
N SER A 163 18.42 -18.30 46.29
CA SER A 163 18.77 -18.82 44.97
C SER A 163 17.55 -19.20 44.14
N SER A 164 16.39 -19.45 44.76
CA SER A 164 15.19 -19.82 44.02
C SER A 164 13.87 -19.40 44.64
N GLY A 165 12.92 -19.00 43.80
CA GLY A 165 11.51 -19.01 44.16
C GLY A 165 10.98 -20.44 44.28
N GLY A 166 9.90 -20.62 45.04
CA GLY A 166 9.26 -21.93 45.20
C GLY A 166 8.44 -22.33 43.98
N ASN A 167 8.36 -23.61 43.65
CA ASN A 167 7.50 -24.07 42.54
C ASN A 167 6.01 -23.93 42.90
N GLY A 168 5.17 -23.68 41.90
CA GLY A 168 3.72 -23.80 42.06
C GLY A 168 3.29 -25.26 42.20
N GLY A 169 2.22 -25.50 42.96
CA GLY A 169 1.62 -26.81 43.10
C GLY A 169 0.79 -27.19 41.87
N HIS A 170 0.62 -28.48 41.62
CA HIS A 170 -0.20 -28.97 40.50
C HIS A 170 -1.69 -28.79 40.76
N GLY A 171 -2.48 -28.58 39.71
CA GLY A 171 -3.93 -28.66 39.80
C GLY A 171 -4.42 -30.09 40.03
N GLY A 172 -5.55 -30.23 40.71
CA GLY A 172 -6.18 -31.52 40.95
C GLY A 172 -6.97 -32.02 39.74
N ALA A 173 -7.01 -33.33 39.55
CA ALA A 173 -7.79 -33.95 38.47
C ALA A 173 -9.30 -33.91 38.74
N ALA A 174 -10.11 -34.02 37.68
CA ALA A 174 -11.57 -34.03 37.76
C ALA A 174 -12.22 -35.04 36.80
N PRO A 175 -12.73 -36.18 37.31
CA PRO A 175 -13.53 -37.09 36.51
C PRO A 175 -14.83 -36.41 36.07
N ASN A 176 -15.10 -36.32 34.76
CA ASN A 176 -16.32 -35.69 34.20
C ASN A 176 -16.59 -34.22 34.58
N GLY A 177 -15.63 -33.53 35.20
CA GLY A 177 -15.70 -32.11 35.55
C GLY A 177 -14.48 -31.35 35.04
N LYS A 178 -14.21 -30.13 35.53
CA LYS A 178 -13.06 -29.32 35.07
C LYS A 178 -11.83 -29.59 35.91
N GLY A 179 -10.67 -29.75 35.27
CA GLY A 179 -9.39 -29.88 35.96
C GLY A 179 -9.04 -28.60 36.74
N GLY A 180 -8.33 -28.76 37.85
CA GLY A 180 -7.85 -27.64 38.65
C GLY A 180 -6.70 -26.91 37.96
N ASN A 181 -6.58 -25.61 38.16
CA ASN A 181 -5.45 -24.87 37.58
C ASN A 181 -4.16 -25.13 38.36
N GLY A 182 -3.03 -25.15 37.67
CA GLY A 182 -1.72 -25.15 38.28
C GLY A 182 -1.41 -23.85 39.03
N GLY A 183 -0.62 -23.95 40.10
CA GLY A 183 -0.17 -22.81 40.87
C GLY A 183 0.95 -22.05 40.15
N ALA A 184 1.02 -20.74 40.35
CA ALA A 184 2.14 -19.95 39.83
C ALA A 184 3.44 -20.24 40.60
N GLY A 185 4.57 -20.16 39.90
CA GLY A 185 5.90 -20.19 40.50
C GLY A 185 6.22 -18.93 41.30
N GLY A 186 7.07 -19.07 42.31
CA GLY A 186 7.54 -18.00 43.17
C GLY A 186 8.59 -17.13 42.49
N SER A 187 8.55 -15.82 42.75
CA SER A 187 9.52 -14.88 42.16
C SER A 187 10.72 -14.65 43.06
N ILE A 188 11.81 -14.15 42.46
CA ILE A 188 13.03 -13.74 43.15
C ILE A 188 13.53 -12.39 42.65
N ASN A 189 13.83 -11.49 43.60
CA ASN A 189 14.58 -10.25 43.39
C ASN A 189 15.83 -10.30 44.27
N SER A 190 16.98 -10.64 43.70
CA SER A 190 18.19 -10.93 44.45
C SER A 190 19.23 -9.82 44.37
N ASN A 191 19.87 -9.54 45.50
CA ASN A 191 21.08 -8.74 45.64
C ASN A 191 22.35 -9.62 45.69
N GLY A 192 22.18 -10.94 45.62
CA GLY A 192 23.26 -11.92 45.74
C GLY A 192 24.17 -12.03 44.51
N ILE A 193 25.25 -12.79 44.69
CA ILE A 193 26.27 -13.07 43.67
C ILE A 193 26.17 -14.48 43.07
N GLY A 194 25.19 -15.27 43.53
CA GLY A 194 24.91 -16.61 43.01
C GLY A 194 23.75 -16.62 42.03
N ASP A 195 23.68 -17.65 41.19
CA ASP A 195 22.61 -17.83 40.21
C ASP A 195 21.24 -17.84 40.89
N VAL A 196 20.26 -17.27 40.19
CA VAL A 196 18.89 -17.14 40.69
C VAL A 196 17.89 -17.74 39.72
N LYS A 197 16.90 -18.44 40.27
CA LYS A 197 15.84 -19.08 39.49
C LYS A 197 14.45 -18.71 39.99
N GLY A 198 13.57 -18.26 39.10
CA GLY A 198 12.15 -18.19 39.38
C GLY A 198 11.57 -19.59 39.54
N GLY A 199 10.65 -19.79 40.47
CA GLY A 199 10.00 -21.09 40.66
C GLY A 199 9.23 -21.50 39.42
N ASN A 200 9.16 -22.80 39.11
CA ASN A 200 8.36 -23.26 37.98
C ASN A 200 6.86 -23.14 38.29
N GLY A 201 6.04 -22.92 37.27
CA GLY A 201 4.60 -23.06 37.36
C GLY A 201 4.20 -24.53 37.54
N GLY A 202 3.13 -24.78 38.29
CA GLY A 202 2.56 -26.13 38.42
C GLY A 202 1.72 -26.50 37.20
N ASN A 203 1.68 -27.77 36.84
CA ASN A 203 0.79 -28.25 35.76
C ASN A 203 -0.68 -28.10 36.13
N GLY A 204 -1.53 -27.90 35.12
CA GLY A 204 -2.98 -28.04 35.25
C GLY A 204 -3.38 -29.49 35.54
N GLY A 205 -4.52 -29.69 36.19
CA GLY A 205 -5.08 -31.01 36.44
C GLY A 205 -5.86 -31.54 35.25
N ASP A 206 -5.85 -32.85 35.05
CA ASP A 206 -6.55 -33.50 33.94
C ASP A 206 -8.07 -33.61 34.20
N ALA A 207 -8.84 -33.74 33.12
CA ALA A 207 -10.30 -33.82 33.14
C ALA A 207 -10.85 -34.78 32.09
N THR A 208 -11.39 -35.93 32.48
CA THR A 208 -11.85 -36.93 31.49
C THR A 208 -13.07 -36.51 30.66
N GLY A 209 -13.96 -35.67 31.21
CA GLY A 209 -15.20 -35.24 30.54
C GLY A 209 -15.43 -33.72 30.52
N GLY A 210 -14.55 -32.93 31.13
CA GLY A 210 -14.58 -31.47 31.09
C GLY A 210 -13.27 -30.88 30.56
N THR A 211 -13.09 -29.58 30.71
CA THR A 211 -11.85 -28.90 30.27
C THR A 211 -10.70 -29.23 31.23
N GLY A 212 -9.54 -29.60 30.68
CA GLY A 212 -8.30 -29.69 31.46
C GLY A 212 -7.94 -28.35 32.10
N GLY A 213 -7.26 -28.40 33.24
CA GLY A 213 -6.84 -27.22 33.99
C GLY A 213 -5.73 -26.45 33.27
N THR A 214 -5.64 -25.14 33.48
CA THR A 214 -4.53 -24.37 32.90
C THR A 214 -3.24 -24.62 33.68
N GLY A 215 -2.11 -24.66 32.98
CA GLY A 215 -0.79 -24.61 33.59
C GLY A 215 -0.54 -23.29 34.32
N GLY A 216 0.26 -23.35 35.38
CA GLY A 216 0.67 -22.20 36.17
C GLY A 216 1.79 -21.42 35.48
N VAL A 217 1.84 -20.11 35.70
CA VAL A 217 2.90 -19.25 35.15
C VAL A 217 4.22 -19.47 35.91
N GLY A 218 5.34 -19.45 35.20
CA GLY A 218 6.68 -19.47 35.77
C GLY A 218 7.02 -18.20 36.56
N GLY A 219 7.84 -18.34 37.60
CA GLY A 219 8.25 -17.24 38.46
C GLY A 219 9.28 -16.33 37.80
N THR A 220 9.26 -15.05 38.15
CA THR A 220 10.23 -14.06 37.66
C THR A 220 11.55 -14.17 38.43
N ALA A 221 12.67 -13.95 37.74
CA ALA A 221 13.99 -13.84 38.34
C ALA A 221 14.68 -12.52 37.98
N VAL A 222 15.05 -11.73 38.99
CA VAL A 222 15.77 -10.46 38.79
C VAL A 222 17.00 -10.38 39.69
N ILE A 223 18.16 -10.07 39.10
CA ILE A 223 19.38 -9.70 39.84
C ILE A 223 19.52 -8.18 39.85
N MET A 224 19.46 -7.58 41.04
CA MET A 224 19.57 -6.12 41.24
C MET A 224 21.02 -5.66 41.47
N ASN A 225 21.94 -6.58 41.74
CA ASN A 225 23.34 -6.26 42.02
C ASN A 225 24.14 -6.06 40.72
N SER A 226 24.59 -4.83 40.49
CA SER A 226 25.30 -4.44 39.27
C SER A 226 26.68 -5.06 39.07
N THR A 227 27.26 -5.65 40.11
CA THR A 227 28.57 -6.34 40.05
C THR A 227 28.43 -7.85 39.95
N SER A 228 27.20 -8.37 40.05
CA SER A 228 26.97 -9.82 40.04
C SER A 228 27.20 -10.39 38.64
N ALA A 229 27.99 -11.46 38.55
CA ALA A 229 28.19 -12.25 37.34
C ALA A 229 27.22 -13.45 37.24
N ALA A 230 26.24 -13.52 38.15
CA ALA A 230 25.29 -14.61 38.23
C ALA A 230 24.24 -14.58 37.11
N THR A 231 23.74 -15.75 36.77
CA THR A 231 22.66 -15.94 35.81
C THR A 231 21.30 -15.77 36.49
N ALA A 232 20.44 -14.94 35.89
CA ALA A 232 19.02 -14.90 36.21
C ALA A 232 18.25 -15.86 35.29
N LEU A 233 17.53 -16.82 35.85
CA LEU A 233 16.73 -17.79 35.11
C LEU A 233 15.24 -17.66 35.49
N GLY A 234 14.40 -17.28 34.53
CA GLY A 234 12.95 -17.32 34.69
C GLY A 234 12.47 -18.75 34.94
N GLY A 235 11.43 -18.91 35.75
CA GLY A 235 10.79 -20.21 35.98
C GLY A 235 10.08 -20.72 34.73
N THR A 236 10.02 -22.02 34.51
CA THR A 236 9.26 -22.56 33.37
C THR A 236 7.76 -22.46 33.64
N GLY A 237 6.95 -22.28 32.60
CA GLY A 237 5.50 -22.45 32.69
C GLY A 237 5.12 -23.91 32.93
N GLY A 238 4.00 -24.14 33.62
CA GLY A 238 3.44 -25.48 33.82
C GLY A 238 2.65 -25.94 32.60
N GLU A 239 2.55 -27.24 32.36
CA GLU A 239 1.75 -27.76 31.25
C GLU A 239 0.25 -27.62 31.51
N GLY A 240 -0.55 -27.46 30.46
CA GLY A 240 -2.00 -27.55 30.54
C GLY A 240 -2.44 -29.00 30.75
N GLY A 241 -3.46 -29.20 31.57
CA GLY A 241 -4.03 -30.52 31.81
C GLY A 241 -4.80 -31.03 30.59
N ASP A 242 -4.86 -32.35 30.44
CA ASP A 242 -5.63 -32.99 29.38
C ASP A 242 -7.14 -32.91 29.66
N GLY A 243 -7.98 -32.96 28.62
CA GLY A 243 -9.37 -33.28 28.87
C GLY A 243 -10.29 -33.40 27.67
N ALA A 244 -11.60 -33.18 27.87
CA ALA A 244 -12.55 -33.09 26.77
C ALA A 244 -12.16 -31.93 25.84
N SER A 245 -11.78 -30.78 26.43
CA SER A 245 -10.92 -29.78 25.79
C SER A 245 -9.63 -29.68 26.60
N GLY A 246 -8.51 -29.44 25.92
CA GLY A 246 -7.21 -29.31 26.56
C GLY A 246 -7.07 -27.99 27.32
N GLY A 247 -6.37 -28.03 28.45
CA GLY A 247 -6.00 -26.86 29.22
C GLY A 247 -4.88 -26.07 28.56
N ARG A 248 -4.86 -24.75 28.72
CA ARG A 248 -3.76 -23.91 28.21
C ARG A 248 -2.47 -24.16 29.01
N GLY A 249 -1.31 -24.19 28.35
CA GLY A 249 0.00 -24.16 28.99
C GLY A 249 0.30 -22.82 29.67
N GLY A 250 1.04 -22.85 30.76
CA GLY A 250 1.44 -21.67 31.51
C GLY A 250 2.55 -20.90 30.80
N ASP A 251 2.55 -19.58 30.95
CA ASP A 251 3.61 -18.75 30.38
C ASP A 251 4.93 -18.94 31.17
N GLY A 252 6.05 -18.79 30.49
CA GLY A 252 7.38 -18.77 31.08
C GLY A 252 7.64 -17.50 31.90
N GLY A 253 8.48 -17.63 32.92
CA GLY A 253 8.84 -16.55 33.83
C GLY A 253 9.82 -15.56 33.20
N LEU A 254 9.72 -14.29 33.57
CA LEU A 254 10.64 -13.26 33.11
C LEU A 254 12.02 -13.41 33.78
N SER A 255 13.07 -13.01 33.07
CA SER A 255 14.41 -12.86 33.62
C SER A 255 14.98 -11.46 33.38
N GLY A 256 15.64 -10.91 34.40
CA GLY A 256 16.27 -9.60 34.35
C GLY A 256 17.58 -9.53 35.14
N THR A 257 18.55 -8.76 34.67
CA THR A 257 19.76 -8.48 35.45
C THR A 257 20.26 -7.06 35.22
N PHE A 258 20.64 -6.41 36.31
CA PHE A 258 21.40 -5.17 36.31
C PHE A 258 22.92 -5.42 36.40
N GLY A 259 23.33 -6.69 36.45
CA GLY A 259 24.72 -7.13 36.58
C GLY A 259 25.38 -7.54 35.26
N THR A 260 26.48 -8.26 35.40
CA THR A 260 27.34 -8.74 34.29
C THR A 260 27.07 -10.18 33.87
N GLY A 261 26.14 -10.87 34.54
CA GLY A 261 25.75 -12.24 34.21
C GLY A 261 24.55 -12.32 33.26
N GLN A 262 24.21 -13.55 32.86
CA GLN A 262 23.18 -13.83 31.84
C GLN A 262 21.75 -13.53 32.35
N ALA A 263 20.84 -13.24 31.43
CA ALA A 263 19.40 -13.27 31.68
C ALA A 263 18.75 -14.29 30.75
N VAL A 264 18.11 -15.32 31.29
CA VAL A 264 17.45 -16.40 30.54
C VAL A 264 15.98 -16.46 30.94
N GLY A 265 15.08 -16.10 30.03
CA GLY A 265 13.64 -16.21 30.21
C GLY A 265 13.22 -17.67 30.35
N GLY A 266 12.15 -17.92 31.11
CA GLY A 266 11.61 -19.27 31.28
C GLY A 266 10.92 -19.75 30.02
N THR A 267 11.04 -21.03 29.68
CA THR A 267 10.24 -21.64 28.61
C THR A 267 8.78 -21.75 29.04
N ALA A 268 7.87 -21.64 28.09
CA ALA A 268 6.45 -21.84 28.38
C ALA A 268 6.09 -23.33 28.52
N GLY A 269 4.93 -23.58 29.11
CA GLY A 269 4.31 -24.90 29.16
C GLY A 269 3.52 -25.21 27.89
N ASN A 270 3.44 -26.50 27.56
CA ASN A 270 2.63 -26.98 26.43
C ASN A 270 1.13 -26.95 26.78
N GLY A 271 0.29 -26.84 25.77
CA GLY A 271 -1.15 -27.03 25.91
C GLY A 271 -1.51 -28.51 26.09
N GLY A 272 -2.53 -28.77 26.90
CA GLY A 272 -3.04 -30.12 27.14
C GLY A 272 -3.76 -30.69 25.93
N THR A 273 -3.84 -32.01 25.86
CA THR A 273 -4.56 -32.72 24.80
C THR A 273 -6.08 -32.71 25.03
N ALA A 274 -6.84 -32.81 23.93
CA ALA A 274 -8.28 -32.85 23.93
C ALA A 274 -8.80 -34.14 23.29
N THR A 275 -9.78 -34.77 23.92
CA THR A 275 -10.43 -35.98 23.39
C THR A 275 -11.64 -35.68 22.50
N SER A 276 -12.34 -34.56 22.73
CA SER A 276 -13.57 -34.20 21.97
C SER A 276 -13.65 -32.74 21.52
N GLY A 277 -12.83 -31.85 22.08
CA GLY A 277 -12.85 -30.40 21.86
C GLY A 277 -11.57 -29.86 21.23
N THR A 278 -11.22 -28.61 21.52
CA THR A 278 -9.96 -28.02 21.07
C THR A 278 -8.82 -28.46 21.97
N GLY A 279 -7.67 -28.82 21.39
CA GLY A 279 -6.42 -28.92 22.12
C GLY A 279 -6.10 -27.59 22.81
N GLY A 280 -5.40 -27.67 23.94
CA GLY A 280 -5.02 -26.49 24.71
C GLY A 280 -4.00 -25.63 23.96
N ASN A 281 -4.02 -24.32 24.13
CA ASN A 281 -2.96 -23.49 23.56
C ASN A 281 -1.66 -23.65 24.37
N GLY A 282 -0.51 -23.51 23.72
CA GLY A 282 0.77 -23.35 24.41
C GLY A 282 0.85 -22.03 25.18
N GLY A 283 1.72 -21.98 26.18
CA GLY A 283 2.06 -20.74 26.88
C GLY A 283 3.06 -19.89 26.09
N ASN A 284 3.21 -18.62 26.46
CA ASN A 284 4.23 -17.75 25.89
C ASN A 284 5.57 -17.90 26.62
N GLY A 285 6.68 -17.81 25.90
CA GLY A 285 8.01 -17.79 26.47
C GLY A 285 8.30 -16.53 27.27
N GLY A 286 9.18 -16.65 28.27
CA GLY A 286 9.56 -15.57 29.17
C GLY A 286 10.51 -14.57 28.52
N LEU A 287 10.36 -13.29 28.84
CA LEU A 287 11.27 -12.24 28.39
C LEU A 287 12.62 -12.31 29.13
N ALA A 288 13.72 -11.98 28.45
CA ALA A 288 15.02 -11.72 29.06
C ALA A 288 15.52 -10.30 28.83
N ALA A 289 15.98 -9.64 29.90
CA ALA A 289 16.53 -8.28 29.83
C ALA A 289 17.84 -8.13 30.60
N ILE A 290 18.85 -7.57 29.94
CA ILE A 290 20.08 -7.08 30.58
C ILE A 290 20.07 -5.56 30.46
N THR A 291 20.08 -4.86 31.60
CA THR A 291 20.00 -3.38 31.61
C THR A 291 21.38 -2.72 31.64
N LEU A 292 22.41 -3.43 32.10
CA LEU A 292 23.74 -2.86 32.32
C LEU A 292 24.50 -2.63 31.01
N GLU A 293 24.89 -1.39 30.75
CA GLU A 293 25.56 -0.98 29.51
C GLU A 293 26.95 -1.59 29.29
N THR A 294 27.62 -1.98 30.36
CA THR A 294 28.95 -2.60 30.31
C THR A 294 28.91 -4.12 30.31
N SER A 295 27.71 -4.72 30.38
CA SER A 295 27.57 -6.17 30.41
C SER A 295 27.92 -6.78 29.06
N THR A 296 28.69 -7.88 29.09
CA THR A 296 29.03 -8.69 27.92
C THR A 296 28.22 -10.00 27.89
N ALA A 297 27.27 -10.15 28.80
CA ALA A 297 26.44 -11.33 28.94
C ALA A 297 25.30 -11.39 27.92
N THR A 298 24.84 -12.60 27.64
CA THR A 298 23.74 -12.90 26.72
C THR A 298 22.38 -12.74 27.40
N ALA A 299 21.47 -12.07 26.71
CA ALA A 299 20.03 -12.13 27.00
C ALA A 299 19.38 -13.23 26.15
N HIS A 300 18.74 -14.22 26.76
CA HIS A 300 18.07 -15.33 26.08
C HIS A 300 16.59 -15.36 26.41
N GLY A 301 15.70 -15.06 25.46
CA GLY A 301 14.26 -15.20 25.64
C GLY A 301 13.85 -16.67 25.73
N GLY A 302 12.80 -16.98 26.48
CA GLY A 302 12.29 -18.35 26.59
C GLY A 302 11.47 -18.76 25.38
N ASP A 303 11.44 -20.04 25.05
CA ASP A 303 10.63 -20.56 23.94
C ASP A 303 9.13 -20.60 24.26
N GLY A 304 8.30 -20.44 23.23
CA GLY A 304 6.86 -20.65 23.30
C GLY A 304 6.48 -22.12 23.43
N GLY A 305 5.41 -22.41 24.15
CA GLY A 305 4.90 -23.77 24.36
C GLY A 305 4.17 -24.29 23.12
N ALA A 306 4.21 -25.60 22.89
CA ALA A 306 3.45 -26.21 21.80
C ALA A 306 1.94 -26.21 22.11
N GLY A 307 1.13 -26.11 21.06
CA GLY A 307 -0.31 -26.35 21.13
C GLY A 307 -0.62 -27.84 21.34
N GLY A 308 -1.64 -28.12 22.11
CA GLY A 308 -2.13 -29.45 22.39
C GLY A 308 -2.88 -30.06 21.21
N THR A 309 -2.86 -31.40 21.13
CA THR A 309 -3.60 -32.15 20.12
C THR A 309 -5.08 -32.22 20.47
N GLY A 310 -5.98 -32.18 19.49
CA GLY A 310 -7.42 -32.37 19.72
C GLY A 310 -8.18 -32.54 18.42
N PRO A 311 -9.50 -32.78 18.42
CA PRO A 311 -10.32 -32.63 17.23
C PRO A 311 -9.99 -31.38 16.43
N THR A 312 -9.91 -30.22 17.09
CA THR A 312 -9.21 -29.04 16.56
C THR A 312 -7.91 -28.86 17.34
N GLY A 313 -6.79 -28.60 16.66
CA GLY A 313 -5.50 -28.38 17.31
C GLY A 313 -5.46 -27.06 18.10
N GLY A 314 -4.76 -27.05 19.23
CA GLY A 314 -4.47 -25.82 19.98
C GLY A 314 -3.37 -25.00 19.33
N ASN A 315 -3.35 -23.68 19.52
CA ASN A 315 -2.30 -22.83 18.96
C ASN A 315 -0.99 -22.98 19.75
N GLY A 316 0.14 -22.85 19.08
CA GLY A 316 1.43 -22.66 19.73
C GLY A 316 1.54 -21.28 20.38
N GLY A 317 2.34 -21.17 21.43
CA GLY A 317 2.58 -19.90 22.12
C GLY A 317 3.75 -19.13 21.51
N HIS A 318 3.83 -17.84 21.79
CA HIS A 318 4.88 -16.98 21.23
C HIS A 318 6.22 -17.18 21.95
N GLY A 319 7.33 -17.01 21.22
CA GLY A 319 8.66 -16.94 21.81
C GLY A 319 8.87 -15.64 22.60
N GLY A 320 9.70 -15.71 23.63
CA GLY A 320 10.04 -14.58 24.50
C GLY A 320 11.07 -13.65 23.85
N SER A 321 10.87 -12.35 24.00
CA SER A 321 11.85 -11.36 23.52
C SER A 321 13.12 -11.34 24.37
N ALA A 322 14.22 -10.93 23.75
CA ALA A 322 15.49 -10.70 24.42
C ALA A 322 15.97 -9.26 24.17
N SER A 323 16.47 -8.62 25.23
CA SER A 323 16.98 -7.24 25.17
C SER A 323 18.26 -7.08 25.98
N THR A 324 19.23 -6.37 25.40
CA THR A 324 20.45 -5.98 26.10
C THR A 324 20.73 -4.49 25.94
N GLY A 325 21.04 -3.82 27.04
CA GLY A 325 21.68 -2.50 27.05
C GLY A 325 23.20 -2.60 26.92
N GLY A 326 23.77 -3.81 26.95
CA GLY A 326 25.20 -4.07 26.92
C GLY A 326 25.76 -4.42 25.53
N THR A 327 26.86 -5.17 25.55
CA THR A 327 27.63 -5.64 24.37
C THR A 327 27.63 -7.16 24.23
N GLY A 328 26.83 -7.87 25.02
CA GLY A 328 26.65 -9.31 24.92
C GLY A 328 25.50 -9.71 23.98
N ASP A 329 25.49 -10.99 23.61
CA ASP A 329 24.57 -11.53 22.60
C ASP A 329 23.08 -11.38 22.97
N VAL A 330 22.21 -11.36 21.96
CA VAL A 330 20.74 -11.34 22.13
C VAL A 330 20.14 -12.52 21.37
N THR A 331 19.47 -13.42 22.09
CA THR A 331 18.87 -14.63 21.51
C THR A 331 17.41 -14.74 21.96
N PRO A 332 16.45 -14.21 21.20
CA PRO A 332 15.03 -14.38 21.52
C PRO A 332 14.60 -15.84 21.39
N GLY A 333 13.51 -16.20 22.07
CA GLY A 333 12.93 -17.54 22.02
C GLY A 333 12.15 -17.79 20.74
N VAL A 334 12.09 -19.04 20.30
CA VAL A 334 11.29 -19.44 19.14
C VAL A 334 9.81 -19.57 19.51
N GLY A 335 8.93 -19.43 18.51
CA GLY A 335 7.52 -19.77 18.68
C GLY A 335 7.31 -21.26 18.96
N GLY A 336 6.18 -21.58 19.60
CA GLY A 336 5.73 -22.95 19.81
C GLY A 336 4.99 -23.49 18.59
N GLN A 337 5.10 -24.79 18.33
CA GLN A 337 4.39 -25.43 17.21
C GLN A 337 2.87 -25.45 17.45
N GLY A 338 2.08 -25.34 16.38
CA GLY A 338 0.65 -25.59 16.44
C GLY A 338 0.31 -27.06 16.73
N GLY A 339 -0.74 -27.29 17.50
CA GLY A 339 -1.22 -28.63 17.85
C GLY A 339 -1.96 -29.32 16.69
N THR A 340 -1.98 -30.64 16.68
CA THR A 340 -2.64 -31.41 15.60
C THR A 340 -4.16 -31.46 15.78
N GLY A 341 -4.90 -31.18 14.70
CA GLY A 341 -6.35 -31.36 14.57
C GLY A 341 -6.71 -32.76 14.05
N THR A 342 -7.14 -33.66 14.92
CA THR A 342 -7.43 -35.07 14.56
C THR A 342 -8.73 -35.24 13.77
N ALA A 343 -9.66 -34.30 13.87
CA ALA A 343 -10.95 -34.31 13.16
C ALA A 343 -11.27 -32.97 12.44
N GLY A 344 -10.56 -31.91 12.78
CA GLY A 344 -10.74 -30.54 12.35
C GLY A 344 -9.45 -29.91 11.86
N ARG A 345 -9.31 -28.59 12.00
CA ARG A 345 -8.11 -27.86 11.59
C ARG A 345 -6.99 -28.05 12.63
N GLY A 346 -5.74 -28.04 12.17
CA GLY A 346 -4.59 -27.89 13.06
C GLY A 346 -4.50 -26.49 13.66
N GLY A 347 -3.82 -26.37 14.80
CA GLY A 347 -3.61 -25.09 15.47
C GLY A 347 -2.56 -24.25 14.76
N ASN A 348 -2.56 -22.94 14.95
CA ASN A 348 -1.54 -22.07 14.36
C ASN A 348 -0.21 -22.21 15.10
N GLY A 349 0.89 -21.98 14.40
CA GLY A 349 2.21 -21.83 15.01
C GLY A 349 2.33 -20.51 15.76
N GLY A 350 3.18 -20.49 16.78
CA GLY A 350 3.51 -19.29 17.54
C GLY A 350 4.53 -18.42 16.82
N ASP A 351 4.48 -17.11 17.08
CA ASP A 351 5.44 -16.16 16.54
C ASP A 351 6.81 -16.28 17.26
N GLY A 352 7.89 -15.92 16.57
CA GLY A 352 9.22 -15.80 17.16
C GLY A 352 9.36 -14.54 18.03
N GLY A 353 10.21 -14.61 19.05
CA GLY A 353 10.55 -13.47 19.92
C GLY A 353 11.40 -12.41 19.21
N SER A 354 11.33 -11.17 19.69
CA SER A 354 12.10 -10.05 19.13
C SER A 354 13.46 -9.87 19.81
N ALA A 355 14.46 -9.42 19.06
CA ALA A 355 15.79 -9.06 19.56
C ALA A 355 15.98 -7.54 19.60
N ILE A 356 16.48 -7.02 20.73
CA ILE A 356 16.74 -5.59 20.92
C ILE A 356 18.16 -5.39 21.48
N VAL A 357 18.99 -4.63 20.76
CA VAL A 357 20.29 -4.14 21.23
C VAL A 357 20.19 -2.63 21.42
N GLY A 358 20.15 -2.18 22.68
CA GLY A 358 19.95 -0.79 23.06
C GLY A 358 21.22 0.05 23.17
N ASN A 359 22.39 -0.52 22.88
CA ASN A 359 23.68 0.13 23.08
C ASN A 359 24.29 0.64 21.78
N ASP A 360 24.55 1.95 21.71
CA ASP A 360 25.07 2.62 20.52
C ASP A 360 26.46 2.12 20.06
N SER A 361 27.25 1.56 20.98
CA SER A 361 28.60 1.05 20.72
C SER A 361 28.67 -0.46 20.51
N SER A 362 27.55 -1.17 20.68
CA SER A 362 27.55 -2.62 20.60
C SER A 362 27.75 -3.09 19.16
N THR A 363 28.66 -4.04 18.98
CA THR A 363 28.92 -4.73 17.72
C THR A 363 28.09 -6.01 17.56
N VAL A 364 27.22 -6.31 18.54
CA VAL A 364 26.40 -7.53 18.54
C VAL A 364 25.26 -7.39 17.54
N ASP A 365 25.02 -8.49 16.83
CA ASP A 365 23.87 -8.61 15.94
C ASP A 365 22.58 -8.79 16.75
N ALA A 366 21.55 -8.03 16.40
CA ALA A 366 20.20 -8.27 16.88
C ALA A 366 19.52 -9.29 15.94
N VAL A 367 19.30 -10.53 16.39
CA VAL A 367 18.68 -11.58 15.56
C VAL A 367 17.32 -11.98 16.11
N GLY A 368 16.24 -11.61 15.41
CA GLY A 368 14.88 -12.05 15.71
C GLY A 368 14.70 -13.55 15.50
N ALA A 369 13.86 -14.20 16.32
CA ALA A 369 13.63 -15.64 16.21
C ALA A 369 12.65 -15.98 15.08
N ASN A 370 12.77 -17.16 14.48
CA ASN A 370 11.81 -17.61 13.48
C ASN A 370 10.43 -17.91 14.12
N GLY A 371 9.38 -17.75 13.31
CA GLY A 371 8.07 -18.29 13.65
C GLY A 371 8.08 -19.83 13.64
N ALA A 372 7.08 -20.43 14.30
CA ALA A 372 6.89 -21.88 14.30
C ALA A 372 5.82 -22.32 13.30
N ALA A 373 5.85 -23.58 12.87
CA ALA A 373 4.87 -24.10 11.93
C ALA A 373 3.50 -24.27 12.58
N GLY A 374 2.46 -24.22 11.76
CA GLY A 374 1.14 -24.68 12.16
C GLY A 374 1.11 -26.18 12.48
N GLY A 375 0.03 -26.63 13.08
CA GLY A 375 -0.26 -28.03 13.29
C GLY A 375 -0.97 -28.64 12.09
N LEU A 376 -0.84 -29.94 11.91
CA LEU A 376 -1.57 -30.70 10.90
C LEU A 376 -3.07 -30.76 11.25
N GLY A 377 -3.94 -30.76 10.24
CA GLY A 377 -5.36 -31.03 10.46
C GLY A 377 -6.06 -31.65 9.25
N VAL A 378 -7.04 -32.50 9.51
CA VAL A 378 -7.75 -33.26 8.45
C VAL A 378 -8.71 -32.40 7.61
N THR A 379 -9.28 -31.34 8.19
CA THR A 379 -10.11 -30.36 7.46
C THR A 379 -9.37 -29.08 7.12
N GLY A 380 -8.11 -28.97 7.56
CA GLY A 380 -7.19 -27.93 7.11
C GLY A 380 -5.92 -27.86 7.96
N GLY A 381 -4.85 -27.36 7.35
CA GLY A 381 -3.60 -27.07 8.05
C GLY A 381 -3.73 -25.84 8.95
N GLY A 382 -2.89 -25.79 9.97
CA GLY A 382 -2.65 -24.59 10.77
C GLY A 382 -1.74 -23.60 10.04
N ASN A 383 -1.93 -22.31 10.32
CA ASN A 383 -1.09 -21.26 9.78
C ASN A 383 0.31 -21.29 10.42
N GLY A 384 1.33 -20.87 9.67
CA GLY A 384 2.66 -20.60 10.22
C GLY A 384 2.66 -19.35 11.09
N GLY A 385 3.53 -19.33 12.10
CA GLY A 385 3.80 -18.17 12.94
C GLY A 385 4.72 -17.17 12.25
N ASN A 386 4.62 -15.91 12.66
CA ASN A 386 5.44 -14.83 12.14
C ASN A 386 6.86 -14.88 12.72
N GLY A 387 7.83 -14.38 11.96
CA GLY A 387 9.18 -14.15 12.44
C GLY A 387 9.25 -12.95 13.39
N GLY A 388 10.15 -13.03 14.37
CA GLY A 388 10.42 -11.99 15.34
C GLY A 388 11.21 -10.82 14.75
N ALA A 389 10.95 -9.61 15.24
CA ALA A 389 11.64 -8.41 14.76
C ALA A 389 13.04 -8.26 15.38
N ALA A 390 13.90 -7.50 14.70
CA ALA A 390 15.22 -7.14 15.17
C ALA A 390 15.44 -5.62 15.16
N PHE A 391 15.87 -5.08 16.29
CA PHE A 391 16.18 -3.67 16.48
C PHE A 391 17.57 -3.50 17.07
N THR A 392 18.39 -2.65 16.47
CA THR A 392 19.69 -2.28 17.04
C THR A 392 19.92 -0.77 16.97
N TYR A 393 20.40 -0.24 18.09
CA TYR A 393 20.99 1.09 18.18
C TYR A 393 22.51 1.03 18.02
N GLY A 394 23.10 -0.16 17.97
CA GLY A 394 24.54 -0.37 17.81
C GLY A 394 25.03 -0.37 16.36
N VAL A 395 26.24 -0.90 16.19
CA VAL A 395 26.91 -1.06 14.89
C VAL A 395 26.89 -2.51 14.38
N GLY A 396 26.25 -3.43 15.10
CA GLY A 396 25.94 -4.78 14.62
C GLY A 396 24.79 -4.81 13.61
N THR A 397 24.59 -5.95 12.95
CA THR A 397 23.49 -6.16 12.01
C THR A 397 22.16 -6.33 12.74
N ALA A 398 21.06 -5.99 12.08
CA ALA A 398 19.72 -6.35 12.54
C ALA A 398 19.18 -7.43 11.59
N ILE A 399 18.83 -8.61 12.10
CA ILE A 399 18.36 -9.74 11.31
C ILE A 399 16.96 -10.14 11.80
N GLY A 400 15.92 -9.83 11.02
CA GLY A 400 14.55 -10.27 11.31
C GLY A 400 14.41 -11.78 11.15
N GLY A 401 13.60 -12.42 11.99
CA GLY A 401 13.31 -13.84 11.89
C GLY A 401 12.42 -14.16 10.69
N ASN A 402 12.52 -15.35 10.12
CA ASN A 402 11.67 -15.77 9.02
C ASN A 402 10.27 -16.16 9.50
N GLY A 403 9.26 -15.89 8.66
CA GLY A 403 7.93 -16.46 8.83
C GLY A 403 7.93 -17.96 8.55
N ALA A 404 7.19 -18.73 9.35
CA ALA A 404 7.08 -20.17 9.14
C ALA A 404 6.12 -20.51 8.01
N ALA A 405 6.34 -21.64 7.35
CA ALA A 405 5.38 -22.15 6.39
C ALA A 405 4.05 -22.54 7.07
N GLY A 406 2.95 -22.31 6.37
CA GLY A 406 1.68 -22.92 6.69
C GLY A 406 1.74 -24.41 6.42
N THR A 407 0.98 -25.19 7.20
CA THR A 407 0.94 -26.65 7.01
C THR A 407 -0.10 -27.04 5.96
N SER A 408 0.14 -28.16 5.27
CA SER A 408 -0.82 -28.66 4.29
C SER A 408 -2.07 -29.22 4.96
N GLY A 409 -3.25 -28.94 4.37
CA GLY A 409 -4.54 -29.51 4.77
C GLY A 409 -4.82 -30.91 4.21
N GLY A 410 -3.86 -31.50 3.50
CA GLY A 410 -4.03 -32.78 2.82
C GLY A 410 -5.05 -32.72 1.68
N SER A 411 -5.59 -33.87 1.26
CA SER A 411 -6.52 -33.97 0.13
C SER A 411 -7.95 -33.50 0.46
N THR A 412 -8.25 -33.24 1.72
CA THR A 412 -9.62 -32.94 2.20
C THR A 412 -9.75 -31.58 2.86
N GLY A 413 -8.65 -30.98 3.30
CA GLY A 413 -8.64 -29.73 4.04
C GLY A 413 -7.96 -28.58 3.31
N VAL A 414 -8.27 -27.35 3.71
CA VAL A 414 -7.58 -26.15 3.18
C VAL A 414 -6.15 -26.07 3.68
N GLY A 415 -5.24 -25.55 2.86
CA GLY A 415 -3.88 -25.25 3.29
C GLY A 415 -3.85 -24.14 4.33
N GLY A 416 -2.91 -24.22 5.29
CA GLY A 416 -2.64 -23.13 6.22
C GLY A 416 -1.86 -22.01 5.56
N ASN A 417 -2.05 -20.77 5.97
CA ASN A 417 -1.29 -19.64 5.44
C ASN A 417 0.15 -19.62 5.99
N GLY A 418 1.09 -19.10 5.21
CA GLY A 418 2.44 -18.79 5.69
C GLY A 418 2.45 -17.61 6.65
N GLY A 419 3.41 -17.61 7.59
CA GLY A 419 3.65 -16.51 8.50
C GLY A 419 4.47 -15.39 7.84
N ASN A 420 4.35 -14.17 8.34
CA ASN A 420 5.12 -13.04 7.83
C ASN A 420 6.57 -13.07 8.34
N GLY A 421 7.50 -12.54 7.56
CA GLY A 421 8.86 -12.27 8.00
C GLY A 421 8.94 -11.13 9.00
N GLY A 422 9.92 -11.19 9.90
CA GLY A 422 10.17 -10.17 10.92
C GLY A 422 10.92 -8.98 10.34
N ASN A 423 10.61 -7.78 10.83
CA ASN A 423 11.27 -6.55 10.41
C ASN A 423 12.70 -6.47 10.96
N ALA A 424 13.57 -5.75 10.26
CA ALA A 424 14.93 -5.44 10.69
C ALA A 424 15.16 -3.93 10.65
N THR A 425 15.68 -3.37 11.75
CA THR A 425 15.89 -1.93 11.86
C THR A 425 17.20 -1.58 12.56
N ILE A 426 17.97 -0.70 11.90
CA ILE A 426 19.16 -0.06 12.46
C ILE A 426 18.87 1.42 12.68
N TYR A 427 18.91 1.89 13.93
CA TYR A 427 18.70 3.30 14.31
C TYR A 427 19.98 4.14 14.30
N ASN A 428 21.15 3.49 14.22
CA ASN A 428 22.43 4.17 14.36
C ASN A 428 22.91 4.80 13.06
N THR A 429 23.03 6.13 13.04
CA THR A 429 23.46 6.88 11.86
C THR A 429 24.91 6.65 11.45
N SER A 430 25.74 6.14 12.37
CA SER A 430 27.15 5.80 12.12
C SER A 430 27.35 4.33 11.77
N SER A 431 26.31 3.50 11.82
CA SER A 431 26.43 2.08 11.52
C SER A 431 26.62 1.84 10.02
N ALA A 432 27.58 0.98 9.69
CA ALA A 432 27.79 0.45 8.34
C ALA A 432 27.19 -0.96 8.18
N ALA A 433 26.48 -1.47 9.19
CA ALA A 433 25.87 -2.79 9.15
C ALA A 433 24.59 -2.81 8.31
N THR A 434 24.19 -4.02 7.92
CA THR A 434 23.04 -4.29 7.07
C THR A 434 21.85 -4.74 7.90
N PRO A 435 20.67 -4.08 7.83
CA PRO A 435 19.42 -4.69 8.26
C PRO A 435 18.98 -5.71 7.21
N ILE A 436 18.78 -6.96 7.65
CA ILE A 436 18.31 -8.09 6.86
C ILE A 436 16.97 -8.52 7.45
N SER A 437 15.85 -8.19 6.84
CA SER A 437 14.55 -8.63 7.37
C SER A 437 14.22 -10.07 6.93
N GLY A 438 13.29 -10.68 7.65
CA GLY A 438 12.93 -12.07 7.42
C GLY A 438 12.07 -12.26 6.18
N SER A 439 12.16 -13.42 5.53
CA SER A 439 11.27 -13.80 4.44
C SER A 439 9.89 -14.24 4.95
N GLY A 440 8.86 -14.04 4.13
CA GLY A 440 7.55 -14.63 4.36
C GLY A 440 7.57 -16.16 4.19
N GLY A 441 6.79 -16.87 4.99
CA GLY A 441 6.63 -18.31 4.91
C GLY A 441 5.75 -18.72 3.74
N ALA A 442 5.97 -19.90 3.17
CA ALA A 442 5.09 -20.43 2.11
C ALA A 442 3.71 -20.82 2.68
N GLY A 443 2.67 -20.65 1.87
CA GLY A 443 1.36 -21.22 2.13
C GLY A 443 1.37 -22.75 1.97
N GLY A 444 0.61 -23.44 2.81
CA GLY A 444 0.46 -24.89 2.75
C GLY A 444 -0.45 -25.33 1.61
N ASP A 445 -0.25 -26.54 1.10
CA ASP A 445 -1.13 -27.15 0.10
C ASP A 445 -2.47 -27.59 0.70
N GLY A 446 -3.52 -27.70 -0.10
CA GLY A 446 -4.80 -28.23 0.38
C GLY A 446 -5.83 -28.41 -0.72
N THR A 447 -7.10 -28.52 -0.36
CA THR A 447 -8.22 -28.42 -1.32
C THR A 447 -8.19 -27.04 -1.96
N THR A 448 -8.17 -26.00 -1.14
CA THR A 448 -7.70 -24.65 -1.49
C THR A 448 -6.30 -24.47 -0.91
N GLY A 449 -5.38 -23.91 -1.68
CA GLY A 449 -4.04 -23.59 -1.19
C GLY A 449 -4.05 -22.43 -0.19
N GLY A 450 -3.19 -22.49 0.83
CA GLY A 450 -2.99 -21.39 1.77
C GLY A 450 -2.20 -20.25 1.14
N ASP A 451 -2.42 -19.02 1.58
CA ASP A 451 -1.68 -17.86 1.07
C ASP A 451 -0.24 -17.84 1.62
N GLY A 452 0.70 -17.33 0.84
CA GLY A 452 2.07 -17.04 1.29
C GLY A 452 2.10 -15.84 2.24
N GLY A 453 3.04 -15.86 3.19
CA GLY A 453 3.27 -14.75 4.12
C GLY A 453 4.06 -13.61 3.47
N ASN A 454 3.93 -12.40 4.00
CA ASN A 454 4.67 -11.24 3.49
C ASN A 454 6.13 -11.25 3.98
N GLY A 455 7.04 -10.70 3.18
CA GLY A 455 8.41 -10.41 3.59
C GLY A 455 8.47 -9.25 4.58
N GLY A 456 9.48 -9.26 5.46
CA GLY A 456 9.69 -8.20 6.45
C GLY A 456 10.27 -6.93 5.85
N GLU A 457 10.03 -5.79 6.50
CA GLU A 457 10.63 -4.50 6.14
C GLU A 457 12.07 -4.39 6.68
N ALA A 458 12.98 -3.87 5.85
CA ALA A 458 14.34 -3.54 6.25
C ALA A 458 14.55 -2.01 6.23
N ARG A 459 14.99 -1.46 7.38
CA ARG A 459 15.12 -0.02 7.59
C ARG A 459 16.49 0.34 8.17
N SER A 460 17.17 1.32 7.57
CA SER A 460 18.48 1.80 8.03
C SER A 460 18.55 3.32 8.12
N ASP A 461 18.93 3.81 9.29
CA ASP A 461 19.41 5.19 9.48
C ASP A 461 20.93 5.30 9.26
N GLY A 462 21.62 4.18 9.01
CA GLY A 462 23.07 4.10 8.79
C GLY A 462 23.49 4.17 7.31
N THR A 463 24.72 3.75 7.04
CA THR A 463 25.35 3.75 5.70
C THR A 463 25.53 2.35 5.09
N GLY A 464 25.19 1.30 5.84
CA GLY A 464 25.25 -0.08 5.35
C GLY A 464 24.11 -0.40 4.38
N ASN A 465 24.25 -1.54 3.68
CA ASN A 465 23.23 -2.07 2.78
C ASN A 465 21.88 -2.31 3.47
N VAL A 466 20.81 -2.47 2.70
CA VAL A 466 19.48 -2.86 3.18
C VAL A 466 19.01 -4.08 2.42
N THR A 467 18.54 -5.12 3.11
CA THR A 467 18.07 -6.37 2.50
C THR A 467 16.67 -6.70 3.03
N PRO A 468 15.60 -6.32 2.30
CA PRO A 468 14.26 -6.70 2.68
C PRO A 468 13.97 -8.19 2.41
N GLY A 469 12.95 -8.72 3.08
CA GLY A 469 12.55 -10.12 2.97
C GLY A 469 11.68 -10.36 1.75
N ALA A 470 11.86 -11.48 1.07
CA ALA A 470 10.98 -11.88 -0.04
C ALA A 470 9.59 -12.30 0.45
N GLY A 471 8.59 -12.14 -0.42
CA GLY A 471 7.25 -12.69 -0.21
C GLY A 471 7.23 -14.23 -0.28
N GLY A 472 6.42 -14.86 0.56
CA GLY A 472 6.21 -16.30 0.58
C GLY A 472 5.38 -16.78 -0.61
N GLN A 473 5.65 -17.98 -1.09
CA GLN A 473 4.88 -18.59 -2.18
C GLN A 473 3.48 -19.02 -1.70
N GLY A 474 2.47 -18.91 -2.57
CA GLY A 474 1.15 -19.49 -2.30
C GLY A 474 1.16 -21.02 -2.40
N GLY A 475 0.34 -21.68 -1.58
CA GLY A 475 0.18 -23.14 -1.59
C GLY A 475 -0.69 -23.64 -2.74
N THR A 476 -0.56 -24.91 -3.11
CA THR A 476 -1.35 -25.50 -4.19
C THR A 476 -2.76 -25.90 -3.74
N GLY A 477 -3.76 -25.65 -4.61
CA GLY A 477 -5.15 -26.07 -4.45
C GLY A 477 -5.47 -27.30 -5.29
N THR A 478 -5.52 -28.47 -4.67
CA THR A 478 -5.73 -29.75 -5.35
C THR A 478 -7.13 -29.93 -5.94
N THR A 479 -8.15 -29.30 -5.35
CA THR A 479 -9.55 -29.38 -5.83
C THR A 479 -10.23 -28.02 -5.95
N GLY A 480 -9.63 -26.97 -5.38
CA GLY A 480 -10.08 -25.58 -5.38
C GLY A 480 -9.02 -24.65 -5.98
N ARG A 481 -9.04 -23.39 -5.57
CA ARG A 481 -8.07 -22.37 -6.03
C ARG A 481 -6.73 -22.56 -5.32
N GLY A 482 -5.63 -22.22 -5.99
CA GLY A 482 -4.35 -22.06 -5.30
C GLY A 482 -4.32 -20.80 -4.42
N GLY A 483 -3.40 -20.78 -3.45
CA GLY A 483 -3.20 -19.67 -2.54
C GLY A 483 -2.48 -18.51 -3.23
N ASN A 484 -2.70 -17.27 -2.80
CA ASN A 484 -1.97 -16.13 -3.31
C ASN A 484 -0.52 -16.13 -2.80
N GLY A 485 0.40 -15.54 -3.55
CA GLY A 485 1.74 -15.23 -3.06
C GLY A 485 1.72 -14.02 -2.13
N GLY A 486 2.67 -13.99 -1.18
CA GLY A 486 2.86 -12.89 -0.24
C GLY A 486 3.60 -11.71 -0.86
N THR A 487 3.45 -10.52 -0.29
CA THR A 487 4.16 -9.33 -0.77
C THR A 487 5.64 -9.38 -0.40
N GLY A 488 6.50 -8.83 -1.26
CA GLY A 488 7.89 -8.55 -0.90
C GLY A 488 7.99 -7.45 0.16
N GLY A 489 9.05 -7.48 0.96
CA GLY A 489 9.35 -6.49 1.98
C GLY A 489 9.91 -5.20 1.38
N SER A 490 9.63 -4.08 2.05
CA SER A 490 10.12 -2.76 1.64
C SER A 490 11.52 -2.45 2.17
N ALA A 491 12.29 -1.67 1.42
CA ALA A 491 13.60 -1.15 1.79
C ALA A 491 13.56 0.36 2.05
N TYR A 492 13.98 0.78 3.25
CA TYR A 492 14.02 2.19 3.66
C TYR A 492 15.43 2.60 4.11
N ILE A 493 15.97 3.63 3.46
CA ILE A 493 17.22 4.29 3.84
C ILE A 493 16.92 5.75 4.16
N HIS A 494 17.11 6.19 5.40
CA HIS A 494 16.87 7.59 5.79
C HIS A 494 18.15 8.44 5.90
N ASN A 495 19.32 7.82 5.72
CA ASN A 495 20.58 8.53 5.84
C ASN A 495 20.94 9.26 4.55
N GLU A 496 21.01 10.59 4.62
CA GLU A 496 21.37 11.46 3.50
C GLU A 496 22.77 11.22 2.92
N LEU A 497 23.67 10.61 3.71
CA LEU A 497 25.04 10.30 3.31
C LEU A 497 25.20 8.88 2.76
N SER A 498 24.15 8.04 2.83
CA SER A 498 24.25 6.66 2.37
C SER A 498 24.34 6.59 0.85
N ALA A 499 25.38 5.90 0.36
CA ALA A 499 25.59 5.63 -1.07
C ALA A 499 24.97 4.30 -1.52
N VAL A 500 24.28 3.59 -0.63
CA VAL A 500 23.72 2.28 -0.95
C VAL A 500 22.33 2.42 -1.58
N ASP A 501 22.08 1.57 -2.56
CA ASP A 501 20.77 1.45 -3.18
C ASP A 501 19.75 0.84 -2.20
N ALA A 502 18.57 1.43 -2.14
CA ALA A 502 17.38 0.82 -1.53
C ALA A 502 16.72 -0.07 -2.60
N VAL A 503 16.66 -1.37 -2.38
CA VAL A 503 16.02 -2.32 -3.30
C VAL A 503 14.93 -3.08 -2.55
N GLY A 504 13.67 -2.87 -2.95
CA GLY A 504 12.52 -3.62 -2.44
C GLY A 504 12.58 -5.09 -2.88
N ALA A 505 12.05 -5.99 -2.07
CA ALA A 505 12.06 -7.42 -2.42
C ALA A 505 10.94 -7.78 -3.39
N ASP A 506 11.15 -8.81 -4.21
CA ASP A 506 10.10 -9.34 -5.08
C ASP A 506 8.96 -9.99 -4.27
N GLY A 507 7.76 -9.98 -4.85
CA GLY A 507 6.63 -10.76 -4.34
C GLY A 507 6.84 -12.27 -4.48
N GLY A 508 6.08 -13.06 -3.70
CA GLY A 508 5.98 -14.50 -3.88
C GLY A 508 5.02 -14.84 -5.02
N ALA A 509 5.24 -15.91 -5.77
CA ALA A 509 4.28 -16.36 -6.78
C ALA A 509 3.04 -16.96 -6.11
N GLY A 510 1.91 -16.93 -6.83
CA GLY A 510 0.73 -17.69 -6.42
C GLY A 510 0.98 -19.19 -6.45
N GLY A 511 0.12 -19.96 -5.79
CA GLY A 511 0.08 -21.41 -5.91
C GLY A 511 -0.87 -21.85 -7.02
N ALA A 512 -0.58 -22.96 -7.69
CA ALA A 512 -1.48 -23.52 -8.71
C ALA A 512 -2.81 -24.02 -8.09
N GLY A 513 -3.90 -24.05 -8.86
CA GLY A 513 -5.14 -24.67 -8.39
C GLY A 513 -6.03 -25.25 -9.49
N ALA A 514 -6.79 -26.29 -9.14
CA ALA A 514 -7.66 -27.03 -10.05
C ALA A 514 -8.86 -26.21 -10.56
N THR A 515 -9.41 -25.31 -9.74
CA THR A 515 -10.50 -24.40 -10.13
C THR A 515 -10.02 -22.99 -10.41
N GLY A 516 -8.73 -22.71 -10.18
CA GLY A 516 -8.12 -21.43 -10.51
C GLY A 516 -6.73 -21.27 -9.88
N GLY A 517 -5.87 -20.49 -10.52
CA GLY A 517 -4.55 -20.15 -10.02
C GLY A 517 -4.61 -19.15 -8.87
N GLY A 518 -3.57 -19.16 -8.04
CA GLY A 518 -3.31 -18.14 -7.04
C GLY A 518 -2.72 -16.89 -7.69
N ASN A 519 -3.05 -15.72 -7.14
CA ASN A 519 -2.48 -14.46 -7.60
C ASN A 519 -1.00 -14.37 -7.17
N GLY A 520 -0.17 -13.72 -7.98
CA GLY A 520 1.16 -13.31 -7.57
C GLY A 520 1.12 -12.23 -6.49
N GLY A 521 2.11 -12.25 -5.62
CA GLY A 521 2.32 -11.23 -4.60
C GLY A 521 2.94 -9.97 -5.19
N ASN A 522 2.65 -8.82 -4.57
CA ASN A 522 3.23 -7.55 -4.99
C ASN A 522 4.72 -7.47 -4.62
N GLY A 523 5.50 -6.71 -5.37
CA GLY A 523 6.84 -6.31 -4.97
C GLY A 523 6.81 -5.30 -3.81
N GLY A 524 7.90 -5.26 -3.04
CA GLY A 524 8.09 -4.32 -1.94
C GLY A 524 8.58 -2.96 -2.43
N ASP A 525 8.26 -1.90 -1.68
CA ASP A 525 8.67 -0.54 -2.04
C ASP A 525 10.13 -0.29 -1.72
N ALA A 526 10.73 0.70 -2.39
CA ALA A 526 12.04 1.23 -2.08
C ALA A 526 11.99 2.74 -1.87
N ARG A 527 12.60 3.21 -0.80
CA ARG A 527 12.72 4.64 -0.50
C ARG A 527 14.08 4.95 0.07
N THR A 528 14.73 5.96 -0.51
CA THR A 528 16.03 6.44 -0.06
C THR A 528 16.05 7.95 0.07
N SER A 529 16.52 8.42 1.21
CA SER A 529 16.94 9.81 1.42
C SER A 529 18.43 9.99 1.15
N GLY A 530 19.15 8.95 0.70
CA GLY A 530 20.59 9.00 0.43
C GLY A 530 20.97 9.40 -1.01
N ILE A 531 22.21 9.11 -1.38
CA ILE A 531 22.75 9.32 -2.74
C ILE A 531 22.71 8.04 -3.60
N GLY A 532 22.44 6.88 -2.99
CA GLY A 532 22.15 5.63 -3.70
C GLY A 532 20.75 5.62 -4.30
N ASN A 533 20.52 4.70 -5.23
CA ASN A 533 19.29 4.59 -6.02
C ASN A 533 18.13 3.97 -5.21
N ALA A 534 16.89 4.16 -5.65
CA ALA A 534 15.73 3.40 -5.17
C ALA A 534 15.21 2.48 -6.27
N SER A 535 15.01 1.20 -5.99
CA SER A 535 14.41 0.22 -6.90
C SER A 535 13.31 -0.55 -6.21
N GLY A 536 12.05 -0.36 -6.62
CA GLY A 536 10.94 -1.17 -6.16
C GLY A 536 11.12 -2.64 -6.57
N GLY A 537 10.63 -3.56 -5.76
CA GLY A 537 10.64 -4.99 -6.06
C GLY A 537 9.64 -5.34 -7.15
N ASN A 538 9.84 -6.44 -7.86
CA ASN A 538 8.92 -6.86 -8.91
C ASN A 538 7.69 -7.56 -8.33
N GLY A 539 6.56 -7.36 -8.99
CA GLY A 539 5.37 -8.18 -8.78
C GLY A 539 5.61 -9.59 -9.31
N ALA A 540 5.16 -10.59 -8.56
CA ALA A 540 5.32 -11.98 -8.96
C ALA A 540 4.25 -12.41 -9.96
N ALA A 541 4.53 -13.46 -10.72
CA ALA A 541 3.55 -14.03 -11.62
C ALA A 541 2.37 -14.66 -10.85
N GLY A 542 1.17 -14.48 -11.41
CA GLY A 542 0.04 -15.35 -11.12
C GLY A 542 0.30 -16.74 -11.71
N THR A 543 -0.34 -17.76 -11.14
CA THR A 543 -0.16 -19.14 -11.62
C THR A 543 -1.34 -19.63 -12.42
N SER A 544 -1.14 -20.74 -13.14
CA SER A 544 -2.19 -21.27 -14.00
C SER A 544 -3.36 -21.87 -13.21
N GLY A 545 -4.58 -21.60 -13.68
CA GLY A 545 -5.81 -22.28 -13.24
C GLY A 545 -6.12 -23.58 -14.00
N GLY A 546 -5.21 -24.04 -14.86
CA GLY A 546 -5.41 -25.22 -15.70
C GLY A 546 -6.50 -25.03 -16.76
N ALA A 547 -6.95 -26.13 -17.37
CA ALA A 547 -7.90 -26.10 -18.48
C ALA A 547 -9.33 -25.65 -18.10
N THR A 548 -9.68 -25.71 -16.80
CA THR A 548 -11.04 -25.45 -16.31
C THR A 548 -11.15 -24.27 -15.36
N GLY A 549 -10.06 -23.82 -14.75
CA GLY A 549 -10.04 -22.74 -13.77
C GLY A 549 -9.54 -21.41 -14.33
N VAL A 550 -9.84 -20.30 -13.65
CA VAL A 550 -9.32 -18.97 -14.03
C VAL A 550 -7.85 -18.86 -13.64
N GLY A 551 -7.01 -18.30 -14.51
CA GLY A 551 -5.62 -18.00 -14.18
C GLY A 551 -5.50 -16.97 -13.05
N GLY A 552 -4.48 -17.08 -12.20
CA GLY A 552 -4.23 -16.11 -11.14
C GLY A 552 -3.74 -14.78 -11.73
N ASN A 553 -4.08 -13.65 -11.11
CA ASN A 553 -3.56 -12.36 -11.55
C ASN A 553 -2.07 -12.22 -11.20
N GLY A 554 -1.31 -11.46 -11.98
CA GLY A 554 0.04 -11.02 -11.60
C GLY A 554 0.00 -10.03 -10.43
N GLY A 555 1.06 -10.02 -9.62
CA GLY A 555 1.25 -9.03 -8.56
C GLY A 555 1.72 -7.69 -9.10
N ASN A 556 1.45 -6.60 -8.39
CA ASN A 556 1.93 -5.28 -8.78
C ASN A 556 3.42 -5.12 -8.45
N GLY A 557 4.15 -4.32 -9.24
CA GLY A 557 5.49 -3.88 -8.87
C GLY A 557 5.47 -2.89 -7.71
N GLY A 558 6.55 -2.86 -6.93
CA GLY A 558 6.75 -1.92 -5.84
C GLY A 558 7.17 -0.54 -6.34
N ASN A 559 6.86 0.49 -5.57
CA ASN A 559 7.17 1.88 -5.92
C ASN A 559 8.62 2.23 -5.53
N ALA A 560 9.18 3.25 -6.17
CA ALA A 560 10.51 3.78 -5.88
C ALA A 560 10.49 5.28 -5.61
N TYR A 561 11.08 5.70 -4.49
CA TYR A 561 11.14 7.10 -4.05
C TYR A 561 12.57 7.51 -3.72
N THR A 562 13.04 8.60 -4.32
CA THR A 562 14.30 9.27 -3.96
C THR A 562 14.00 10.66 -3.38
N ASP A 563 14.14 10.81 -2.07
CA ASP A 563 13.83 12.03 -1.31
C ASP A 563 15.07 12.89 -1.05
N ASN A 564 16.07 12.83 -1.92
CA ASN A 564 17.29 13.61 -1.79
C ASN A 564 17.54 14.41 -3.06
N ILE A 565 18.06 15.62 -2.87
CA ILE A 565 18.57 16.49 -3.94
C ILE A 565 19.94 15.97 -4.41
N SER A 566 20.00 14.73 -4.90
CA SER A 566 21.22 14.04 -5.34
C SER A 566 21.12 13.61 -6.81
N SER A 567 22.03 12.71 -7.22
CA SER A 567 22.03 12.02 -8.52
C SER A 567 21.39 10.64 -8.48
N ALA A 568 20.73 10.28 -7.37
CA ALA A 568 20.07 9.00 -7.21
C ALA A 568 18.98 8.80 -8.27
N THR A 569 18.82 7.56 -8.72
CA THR A 569 17.79 7.16 -9.69
C THR A 569 16.64 6.44 -9.01
N SER A 570 15.42 6.59 -9.52
CA SER A 570 14.23 5.84 -9.05
C SER A 570 13.77 4.86 -10.12
N PHE A 571 13.72 3.56 -9.78
CA PHE A 571 13.26 2.46 -10.62
C PHE A 571 12.02 1.80 -10.03
N GLY A 572 10.85 1.98 -10.63
CA GLY A 572 9.64 1.25 -10.23
C GLY A 572 9.75 -0.24 -10.58
N GLY A 573 9.21 -1.11 -9.74
CA GLY A 573 9.21 -2.55 -9.98
C GLY A 573 8.27 -2.93 -11.13
N THR A 574 8.59 -3.97 -11.89
CA THR A 574 7.68 -4.43 -12.96
C THR A 574 6.47 -5.17 -12.41
N GLY A 575 5.34 -5.06 -13.09
CA GLY A 575 4.15 -5.85 -12.81
C GLY A 575 4.32 -7.32 -13.22
N GLY A 576 3.80 -8.23 -12.41
CA GLY A 576 3.86 -9.67 -12.64
C GLY A 576 2.95 -10.12 -13.79
N VAL A 577 3.32 -11.21 -14.45
CA VAL A 577 2.52 -11.81 -15.52
C VAL A 577 1.29 -12.51 -14.93
N GLY A 578 0.12 -12.34 -15.57
CA GLY A 578 -1.08 -13.10 -15.26
C GLY A 578 -0.95 -14.56 -15.68
N GLY A 579 -1.46 -15.48 -14.87
CA GLY A 579 -1.43 -16.91 -15.12
C GLY A 579 -2.41 -17.34 -16.20
N ASP A 580 -2.10 -18.46 -16.87
CA ASP A 580 -2.98 -19.07 -17.87
C ASP A 580 -4.20 -19.74 -17.22
N GLY A 581 -5.31 -19.88 -17.93
CA GLY A 581 -6.47 -20.63 -17.42
C GLY A 581 -7.50 -20.93 -18.49
N ALA A 582 -8.68 -21.42 -18.09
CA ALA A 582 -9.88 -21.36 -18.92
C ALA A 582 -10.12 -19.92 -19.36
N THR A 583 -10.15 -19.00 -18.38
CA THR A 583 -9.97 -17.56 -18.58
C THR A 583 -8.58 -17.18 -18.07
N GLY A 584 -7.83 -16.38 -18.82
CA GLY A 584 -6.51 -15.91 -18.39
C GLY A 584 -6.61 -14.93 -17.23
N GLY A 585 -5.64 -14.95 -16.32
CA GLY A 585 -5.51 -13.97 -15.23
C GLY A 585 -4.94 -12.66 -15.75
N ASN A 586 -5.28 -11.54 -15.11
CA ASN A 586 -4.77 -10.24 -15.53
C ASN A 586 -3.29 -10.06 -15.16
N GLY A 587 -2.55 -9.27 -15.93
CA GLY A 587 -1.23 -8.80 -15.53
C GLY A 587 -1.30 -7.82 -14.35
N GLY A 588 -0.24 -7.77 -13.55
CA GLY A 588 -0.10 -6.80 -12.47
C GLY A 588 0.38 -5.44 -12.98
N ASN A 589 0.09 -4.38 -12.25
CA ASN A 589 0.54 -3.03 -12.64
C ASN A 589 2.04 -2.85 -12.35
N GLY A 590 2.71 -2.02 -13.13
CA GLY A 590 4.06 -1.57 -12.81
C GLY A 590 4.06 -0.56 -11.66
N GLY A 591 5.17 -0.51 -10.91
CA GLY A 591 5.34 0.41 -9.79
C GLY A 591 5.73 1.81 -10.24
N ASP A 592 5.33 2.82 -9.48
CA ASP A 592 5.64 4.22 -9.75
C ASP A 592 7.10 4.55 -9.39
N ALA A 593 7.64 5.59 -10.01
CA ALA A 593 8.95 6.14 -9.69
C ALA A 593 8.87 7.65 -9.45
N SER A 594 9.36 8.11 -8.30
CA SER A 594 9.34 9.52 -7.91
C SER A 594 10.72 9.99 -7.43
N THR A 595 11.09 11.23 -7.78
CA THR A 595 12.34 11.87 -7.33
C THR A 595 12.17 13.35 -7.05
N ILE A 596 12.89 13.86 -6.05
CA ILE A 596 13.19 15.29 -5.88
C ILE A 596 14.64 15.63 -6.28
N GLY A 597 15.36 14.70 -6.90
CA GLY A 597 16.76 14.85 -7.31
C GLY A 597 16.95 15.86 -8.45
N LEU A 598 18.16 16.43 -8.55
CA LEU A 598 18.52 17.35 -9.63
C LEU A 598 18.94 16.61 -10.92
N THR A 599 19.54 15.44 -10.74
CA THR A 599 20.14 14.58 -11.78
C THR A 599 19.84 13.11 -11.47
N GLY A 600 20.12 12.19 -12.39
CA GLY A 600 19.70 10.79 -12.28
C GLY A 600 18.74 10.35 -13.40
N THR A 601 17.89 9.37 -13.13
CA THR A 601 16.87 8.83 -14.04
C THR A 601 15.62 8.43 -13.25
N VAL A 602 14.44 8.66 -13.82
CA VAL A 602 13.16 8.19 -13.27
C VAL A 602 12.59 7.18 -14.25
N THR A 603 12.49 5.93 -13.84
CA THR A 603 12.04 4.83 -14.70
C THR A 603 11.02 3.99 -13.94
N PRO A 604 9.72 4.29 -14.08
CA PRO A 604 8.68 3.46 -13.50
C PRO A 604 8.66 2.05 -14.10
N GLY A 605 7.98 1.14 -13.43
CA GLY A 605 7.88 -0.25 -13.85
C GLY A 605 6.87 -0.46 -14.96
N THR A 606 7.13 -1.40 -15.87
CA THR A 606 6.18 -1.78 -16.92
C THR A 606 5.04 -2.62 -16.36
N GLY A 607 3.87 -2.50 -16.98
CA GLY A 607 2.74 -3.39 -16.70
C GLY A 607 3.00 -4.84 -17.10
N GLY A 608 2.45 -5.77 -16.33
CA GLY A 608 2.55 -7.20 -16.53
C GLY A 608 1.66 -7.69 -17.68
N GLN A 609 2.09 -8.75 -18.35
CA GLN A 609 1.32 -9.40 -19.42
C GLN A 609 0.06 -10.08 -18.88
N GLY A 610 -1.04 -10.04 -19.62
CA GLY A 610 -2.22 -10.87 -19.32
C GLY A 610 -1.99 -12.35 -19.68
N GLY A 611 -2.56 -13.25 -18.89
CA GLY A 611 -2.46 -14.69 -19.10
C GLY A 611 -3.35 -15.22 -20.23
N THR A 612 -3.06 -16.40 -20.75
CA THR A 612 -3.84 -17.00 -21.84
C THR A 612 -5.13 -17.65 -21.35
N GLY A 613 -6.23 -17.43 -22.08
CA GLY A 613 -7.53 -18.08 -21.93
C GLY A 613 -7.68 -19.25 -22.89
N THR A 614 -7.44 -20.47 -22.41
CA THR A 614 -7.42 -21.70 -23.21
C THR A 614 -8.80 -22.13 -23.72
N THR A 615 -9.88 -21.68 -23.08
CA THR A 615 -11.27 -21.96 -23.51
C THR A 615 -12.18 -20.73 -23.46
N GLY A 616 -11.79 -19.70 -22.71
CA GLY A 616 -12.49 -18.44 -22.50
C GLY A 616 -11.68 -17.24 -22.97
N ARG A 617 -11.82 -16.11 -22.27
CA ARG A 617 -11.15 -14.85 -22.60
C ARG A 617 -9.71 -14.82 -22.07
N GLY A 618 -8.79 -14.19 -22.79
CA GLY A 618 -7.43 -13.91 -22.29
C GLY A 618 -7.45 -12.81 -21.23
N GLY A 619 -6.52 -12.84 -20.28
CA GLY A 619 -6.44 -11.84 -19.21
C GLY A 619 -6.04 -10.47 -19.74
N ASP A 620 -6.51 -9.41 -19.11
CA ASP A 620 -6.09 -8.04 -19.48
C ASP A 620 -4.63 -7.81 -19.06
N GLY A 621 -3.88 -7.01 -19.81
CA GLY A 621 -2.55 -6.57 -19.40
C GLY A 621 -2.62 -5.53 -18.28
N GLY A 622 -1.62 -5.49 -17.42
CA GLY A 622 -1.52 -4.51 -16.34
C GLY A 622 -1.07 -3.13 -16.83
N ASP A 623 -1.39 -2.09 -16.08
CA ASP A 623 -1.00 -0.72 -16.45
C ASP A 623 0.50 -0.48 -16.16
N GLY A 624 1.13 0.42 -16.92
CA GLY A 624 2.48 0.91 -16.62
C GLY A 624 2.48 1.86 -15.43
N GLY A 625 3.59 1.89 -14.68
CA GLY A 625 3.78 2.83 -13.57
C GLY A 625 4.05 4.26 -14.06
N SER A 626 3.76 5.22 -13.18
CA SER A 626 3.91 6.65 -13.45
C SER A 626 5.26 7.20 -13.02
N ALA A 627 5.78 8.17 -13.75
CA ALA A 627 7.01 8.89 -13.44
C ALA A 627 6.70 10.26 -12.82
N HIS A 628 7.36 10.59 -11.70
CA HIS A 628 7.18 11.86 -11.01
C HIS A 628 8.53 12.55 -10.74
N ILE A 629 8.67 13.80 -11.18
CA ILE A 629 9.80 14.68 -10.86
C ILE A 629 9.25 15.88 -10.10
N ASP A 630 9.62 15.98 -8.82
CA ASP A 630 9.10 16.93 -7.84
C ASP A 630 10.06 18.10 -7.52
N ASN A 631 10.95 18.42 -8.45
CA ASN A 631 11.93 19.47 -8.26
C ASN A 631 11.93 20.44 -9.44
N ASP A 632 11.70 21.72 -9.15
CA ASP A 632 11.63 22.83 -10.11
C ASP A 632 12.92 23.07 -10.90
N SER A 633 14.04 22.67 -10.32
CA SER A 633 15.38 22.88 -10.85
C SER A 633 15.94 21.63 -11.55
N ALA A 634 15.21 20.51 -11.50
CA ALA A 634 15.66 19.26 -12.11
C ALA A 634 15.71 19.34 -13.63
N THR A 635 16.73 18.73 -14.24
CA THR A 635 16.86 18.64 -15.71
C THR A 635 16.45 17.28 -16.27
N LEU A 636 15.79 16.48 -15.43
CA LEU A 636 15.41 15.10 -15.67
C LEU A 636 14.22 14.98 -16.61
N GLU A 637 14.15 13.86 -17.32
CA GLU A 637 12.99 13.48 -18.13
C GLU A 637 12.07 12.55 -17.32
N ALA A 638 10.78 12.87 -17.25
CA ALA A 638 9.76 11.96 -16.74
C ALA A 638 9.24 11.13 -17.90
N VAL A 639 9.44 9.81 -17.85
CA VAL A 639 8.91 8.87 -18.85
C VAL A 639 8.04 7.85 -18.16
N GLY A 640 6.73 7.89 -18.40
CA GLY A 640 5.79 6.88 -17.92
C GLY A 640 6.09 5.52 -18.55
N ALA A 641 5.80 4.44 -17.83
CA ALA A 641 6.11 3.09 -18.32
C ALA A 641 5.02 2.56 -19.24
N ASN A 642 5.39 1.62 -20.10
CA ASN A 642 4.42 0.99 -21.00
C ASN A 642 3.49 0.05 -20.24
N GLY A 643 2.24 -0.05 -20.71
CA GLY A 643 1.32 -1.09 -20.26
C GLY A 643 1.78 -2.50 -20.67
N GLY A 644 1.19 -3.51 -20.06
CA GLY A 644 1.37 -4.92 -20.40
C GLY A 644 0.45 -5.36 -21.53
N VAL A 645 0.91 -6.26 -22.40
CA VAL A 645 0.07 -6.76 -23.51
C VAL A 645 -1.03 -7.68 -22.98
N GLY A 646 -2.21 -7.61 -23.60
CA GLY A 646 -3.34 -8.46 -23.27
C GLY A 646 -3.09 -9.93 -23.64
N GLY A 647 -3.60 -10.84 -22.82
CA GLY A 647 -3.49 -12.28 -23.04
C GLY A 647 -4.33 -12.78 -24.20
N THR A 648 -3.90 -13.86 -24.84
CA THR A 648 -4.68 -14.50 -25.91
C THR A 648 -5.87 -15.26 -25.34
N GLY A 649 -7.03 -15.30 -26.01
CA GLY A 649 -8.16 -16.12 -25.56
C GLY A 649 -9.04 -16.66 -26.68
N VAL A 650 -9.63 -17.83 -26.47
CA VAL A 650 -10.49 -18.50 -27.48
C VAL A 650 -11.78 -17.73 -27.76
N THR A 651 -12.46 -17.22 -26.73
CA THR A 651 -13.71 -16.45 -26.91
C THR A 651 -13.44 -14.97 -27.16
N SER A 652 -12.38 -14.44 -26.57
CA SER A 652 -11.82 -13.14 -26.94
C SER A 652 -10.42 -12.94 -26.36
N GLY A 653 -9.62 -12.05 -26.94
CA GLY A 653 -8.40 -11.55 -26.32
C GLY A 653 -8.67 -10.70 -25.07
N GLY A 654 -7.66 -10.58 -24.21
CA GLY A 654 -7.62 -9.58 -23.14
C GLY A 654 -7.24 -8.21 -23.69
N ASN A 655 -7.63 -7.13 -23.02
CA ASN A 655 -7.23 -5.78 -23.42
C ASN A 655 -5.75 -5.54 -23.10
N GLY A 656 -5.08 -4.68 -23.85
CA GLY A 656 -3.78 -4.16 -23.45
C GLY A 656 -3.92 -3.22 -22.26
N GLY A 657 -2.93 -3.24 -21.37
CA GLY A 657 -2.82 -2.29 -20.26
C GLY A 657 -2.49 -0.88 -20.76
N ASN A 658 -2.88 0.12 -19.98
CA ASN A 658 -2.59 1.51 -20.29
C ASN A 658 -1.12 1.83 -20.00
N GLY A 659 -0.56 2.81 -20.71
CA GLY A 659 0.71 3.40 -20.33
C GLY A 659 0.57 4.25 -19.07
N GLY A 660 1.64 4.35 -18.29
CA GLY A 660 1.69 5.17 -17.08
C GLY A 660 1.90 6.64 -17.39
N ASP A 661 1.52 7.50 -16.45
CA ASP A 661 1.59 8.95 -16.63
C ASP A 661 2.99 9.50 -16.36
N ALA A 662 3.27 10.71 -16.85
CA ALA A 662 4.51 11.43 -16.60
C ALA A 662 4.24 12.82 -16.07
N TYR A 663 4.79 13.13 -14.89
CA TYR A 663 4.69 14.43 -14.23
C TYR A 663 6.08 15.03 -14.08
N ASN A 664 6.30 16.21 -14.67
CA ASN A 664 7.57 16.92 -14.55
C ASN A 664 7.37 18.34 -14.03
N ASN A 665 7.76 18.55 -12.78
CA ASN A 665 7.83 19.88 -12.16
C ASN A 665 9.15 20.58 -12.48
N GLY A 666 10.11 19.94 -13.15
CA GLY A 666 11.41 20.50 -13.52
C GLY A 666 11.47 21.09 -14.94
N LEU A 667 12.70 21.18 -15.46
CA LEU A 667 13.04 21.78 -16.76
C LEU A 667 13.12 20.77 -17.91
N GLY A 668 13.00 19.47 -17.63
CA GLY A 668 13.09 18.41 -18.65
C GLY A 668 11.74 18.01 -19.23
N ASN A 669 11.75 17.06 -20.18
CA ASN A 669 10.56 16.60 -20.88
C ASN A 669 9.66 15.72 -20.00
N ALA A 670 8.37 15.65 -20.34
CA ALA A 670 7.43 14.68 -19.79
C ALA A 670 6.86 13.84 -20.95
N THR A 671 6.99 12.51 -20.90
CA THR A 671 6.47 11.60 -21.92
C THR A 671 5.64 10.52 -21.26
N GLY A 672 4.33 10.48 -21.53
CA GLY A 672 3.46 9.42 -21.04
C GLY A 672 3.85 8.08 -21.68
N GLY A 673 3.67 6.99 -20.93
CA GLY A 673 3.98 5.64 -21.40
C GLY A 673 3.04 5.17 -22.51
N ASP A 674 3.49 4.23 -23.33
CA ASP A 674 2.66 3.69 -24.40
C ASP A 674 1.63 2.68 -23.87
N GLY A 675 0.42 2.75 -24.40
CA GLY A 675 -0.59 1.73 -24.24
C GLY A 675 -0.20 0.44 -24.96
N ALA A 676 -0.55 -0.70 -24.36
CA ALA A 676 -0.10 -1.98 -24.87
C ALA A 676 -1.05 -2.58 -25.90
N VAL A 677 -0.53 -3.56 -26.64
CA VAL A 677 -1.32 -4.30 -27.63
C VAL A 677 -2.41 -5.14 -26.95
N GLY A 678 -3.61 -5.15 -27.53
CA GLY A 678 -4.68 -6.06 -27.16
C GLY A 678 -4.35 -7.51 -27.52
N GLY A 679 -4.77 -8.43 -26.67
CA GLY A 679 -4.57 -9.86 -26.85
C GLY A 679 -5.32 -10.44 -28.03
N GLN A 680 -4.82 -11.57 -28.52
CA GLN A 680 -5.39 -12.26 -29.68
C GLN A 680 -6.65 -13.04 -29.31
N GLY A 681 -7.72 -12.88 -30.08
CA GLY A 681 -8.88 -13.76 -30.10
C GLY A 681 -8.61 -15.04 -30.89
N GLY A 682 -9.19 -16.15 -30.46
CA GLY A 682 -9.18 -17.41 -31.20
C GLY A 682 -9.96 -17.31 -32.51
N ALA A 683 -9.98 -18.39 -33.30
CA ALA A 683 -10.65 -18.43 -34.61
C ALA A 683 -12.14 -18.03 -34.59
N THR A 684 -12.79 -18.13 -33.43
CA THR A 684 -14.20 -17.77 -33.21
C THR A 684 -14.39 -16.57 -32.27
N GLY A 685 -13.31 -16.01 -31.72
CA GLY A 685 -13.35 -15.00 -30.66
C GLY A 685 -12.86 -13.62 -31.11
N ALA A 686 -13.32 -12.56 -30.44
CA ALA A 686 -12.89 -11.19 -30.75
C ALA A 686 -11.44 -10.91 -30.30
N GLY A 687 -10.71 -10.06 -31.01
CA GLY A 687 -9.47 -9.50 -30.49
C GLY A 687 -9.73 -8.57 -29.31
N GLY A 688 -8.78 -8.47 -28.38
CA GLY A 688 -8.85 -7.52 -27.28
C GLY A 688 -8.53 -6.10 -27.74
N ASN A 689 -9.01 -5.09 -27.02
CA ASN A 689 -8.71 -3.70 -27.36
C ASN A 689 -7.27 -3.34 -26.96
N GLY A 690 -6.64 -2.41 -27.68
CA GLY A 690 -5.38 -1.82 -27.25
C GLY A 690 -5.56 -0.94 -26.02
N GLY A 691 -4.54 -0.85 -25.18
CA GLY A 691 -4.53 0.04 -24.01
C GLY A 691 -4.34 1.50 -24.40
N ASN A 692 -4.74 2.44 -23.56
CA ASN A 692 -4.54 3.86 -23.84
C ASN A 692 -3.10 4.28 -23.53
N GLY A 693 -2.58 5.29 -24.22
CA GLY A 693 -1.33 5.95 -23.84
C GLY A 693 -1.50 6.76 -22.55
N GLY A 694 -0.45 6.84 -21.74
CA GLY A 694 -0.40 7.64 -20.52
C GLY A 694 -0.34 9.14 -20.80
N ALA A 695 -0.80 9.94 -19.85
CA ALA A 695 -0.78 11.40 -19.95
C ALA A 695 0.61 11.98 -19.61
N ALA A 696 0.88 13.20 -20.08
CA ALA A 696 2.08 13.95 -19.76
C ALA A 696 1.74 15.34 -19.23
N TYR A 697 2.40 15.73 -18.13
CA TYR A 697 2.16 16.98 -17.42
C TYR A 697 3.44 17.74 -17.15
N ILE A 698 3.41 19.06 -17.41
CA ILE A 698 4.45 20.00 -16.99
C ILE A 698 3.80 21.13 -16.18
N ASP A 699 4.31 21.33 -14.96
CA ASP A 699 3.79 22.32 -14.00
C ASP A 699 4.78 23.47 -13.73
N ASN A 700 5.90 23.51 -14.43
CA ASN A 700 6.97 24.47 -14.17
C ASN A 700 6.84 25.76 -15.01
N PRO A 701 6.83 26.95 -14.37
CA PRO A 701 6.72 28.24 -15.05
C PRO A 701 7.91 28.59 -15.96
N ASP A 702 9.09 28.04 -15.69
CA ASP A 702 10.34 28.34 -16.41
C ASP A 702 10.69 27.25 -17.44
N SER A 703 9.94 26.15 -17.48
CA SER A 703 10.24 25.03 -18.36
C SER A 703 9.93 25.33 -19.83
N MET A 704 10.93 25.09 -20.69
CA MET A 704 10.79 25.13 -22.15
C MET A 704 10.57 23.74 -22.77
N ALA A 705 10.29 22.74 -21.93
CA ALA A 705 10.27 21.35 -22.34
C ALA A 705 9.01 20.96 -23.13
N ILE A 706 8.94 19.69 -23.49
CA ILE A 706 7.82 19.11 -24.24
C ILE A 706 7.10 18.10 -23.35
N ALA A 707 5.79 18.30 -23.17
CA ALA A 707 4.88 17.28 -22.67
C ALA A 707 4.32 16.49 -23.86
N THR A 708 4.60 15.19 -23.92
CA THR A 708 4.15 14.29 -24.99
C THR A 708 3.29 13.18 -24.41
N GLY A 709 2.01 13.13 -24.77
CA GLY A 709 1.15 12.01 -24.39
C GLY A 709 1.60 10.70 -25.04
N GLY A 710 1.41 9.59 -24.34
CA GLY A 710 1.80 8.25 -24.81
C GLY A 710 0.99 7.78 -26.02
N ILE A 711 1.52 6.83 -26.78
CA ILE A 711 0.81 6.28 -27.94
C ILE A 711 -0.20 5.23 -27.47
N GLY A 712 -1.40 5.24 -28.05
CA GLY A 712 -2.39 4.19 -27.83
C GLY A 712 -1.94 2.85 -28.41
N GLY A 713 -2.23 1.77 -27.71
CA GLY A 713 -1.89 0.41 -28.12
C GLY A 713 -2.75 -0.09 -29.28
N THR A 714 -2.22 -1.03 -30.06
CA THR A 714 -2.98 -1.61 -31.17
C THR A 714 -4.01 -2.62 -30.69
N GLY A 715 -5.17 -2.71 -31.35
CA GLY A 715 -6.13 -3.79 -31.11
C GLY A 715 -5.59 -5.17 -31.50
N GLY A 716 -6.01 -6.21 -30.80
CA GLY A 716 -5.69 -7.60 -31.07
C GLY A 716 -6.43 -8.17 -32.28
N TYR A 717 -5.89 -9.23 -32.87
CA TYR A 717 -6.52 -9.95 -33.97
C TYR A 717 -7.63 -10.89 -33.48
N GLY A 718 -8.60 -11.23 -34.33
CA GLY A 718 -9.66 -12.20 -33.99
C GLY A 718 -10.71 -12.42 -35.09
N LEU A 719 -11.83 -13.04 -34.75
CA LEU A 719 -13.03 -13.12 -35.59
C LEU A 719 -13.53 -11.70 -35.94
N SER A 720 -13.69 -10.89 -34.90
CA SER A 720 -13.74 -9.42 -34.98
C SER A 720 -12.47 -8.86 -34.35
N GLY A 721 -11.72 -8.02 -35.07
CA GLY A 721 -10.53 -7.39 -34.49
C GLY A 721 -10.88 -6.39 -33.38
N GLY A 722 -10.01 -6.25 -32.38
CA GLY A 722 -10.21 -5.31 -31.26
C GLY A 722 -9.96 -3.86 -31.68
N HIS A 723 -10.51 -2.89 -30.94
CA HIS A 723 -10.27 -1.48 -31.23
C HIS A 723 -8.87 -1.04 -30.80
N GLY A 724 -8.30 -0.04 -31.48
CA GLY A 724 -7.08 0.60 -31.03
C GLY A 724 -7.33 1.48 -29.80
N GLY A 725 -6.35 1.56 -28.90
CA GLY A 725 -6.40 2.41 -27.72
C GLY A 725 -6.23 3.89 -28.07
N ASN A 726 -6.69 4.78 -27.20
CA ASN A 726 -6.54 6.22 -27.42
C ASN A 726 -5.10 6.66 -27.11
N GLY A 727 -4.64 7.72 -27.77
CA GLY A 727 -3.42 8.41 -27.38
C GLY A 727 -3.60 9.16 -26.06
N GLY A 728 -2.53 9.27 -25.28
CA GLY A 728 -2.52 9.98 -24.01
C GLY A 728 -2.58 11.50 -24.18
N ASP A 729 -3.09 12.18 -23.17
CA ASP A 729 -3.20 13.64 -23.19
C ASP A 729 -1.85 14.30 -22.84
N ALA A 730 -1.67 15.55 -23.27
CA ALA A 730 -0.54 16.38 -22.87
C ALA A 730 -1.03 17.71 -22.33
N GLU A 731 -0.53 18.10 -21.16
CA GLU A 731 -1.01 19.30 -20.46
C GLU A 731 0.14 20.12 -19.85
N ILE A 732 0.15 21.42 -20.17
CA ILE A 732 0.98 22.43 -19.49
C ILE A 732 0.07 23.20 -18.54
N ARG A 733 0.27 23.09 -17.23
CA ARG A 733 -0.66 23.64 -16.22
C ARG A 733 -0.26 25.02 -15.68
N ASP A 734 0.99 25.44 -15.85
CA ASP A 734 1.44 26.75 -15.37
C ASP A 734 1.32 27.85 -16.45
N ALA A 735 0.81 29.02 -16.04
CA ALA A 735 0.50 30.13 -16.92
C ALA A 735 1.71 30.90 -17.47
N ALA A 736 2.88 30.79 -16.84
CA ALA A 736 4.11 31.44 -17.33
C ALA A 736 4.92 30.52 -18.26
N SER A 737 4.65 29.22 -18.24
CA SER A 737 5.46 28.20 -18.91
C SER A 737 5.48 28.33 -20.44
N PRO A 738 6.66 28.43 -21.10
CA PRO A 738 6.78 28.39 -22.56
C PRO A 738 6.75 26.96 -23.14
N ALA A 739 6.55 25.92 -22.32
CA ALA A 739 6.56 24.52 -22.73
C ALA A 739 5.50 24.16 -23.79
N THR A 740 5.76 23.10 -24.55
CA THR A 740 4.87 22.61 -25.62
C THR A 740 4.10 21.36 -25.20
N ALA A 741 2.80 21.32 -25.47
CA ALA A 741 1.96 20.13 -25.32
C ALA A 741 1.74 19.43 -26.66
N LEU A 742 2.02 18.12 -26.72
CA LEU A 742 1.80 17.24 -27.86
C LEU A 742 0.95 16.04 -27.43
N GLY A 743 -0.29 15.96 -27.90
CA GLY A 743 -1.16 14.81 -27.65
C GLY A 743 -0.61 13.54 -28.29
N GLY A 744 -0.80 12.42 -27.60
CA GLY A 744 -0.37 11.10 -28.06
C GLY A 744 -1.14 10.62 -29.28
N ARG A 745 -0.54 9.77 -30.11
CA ARG A 745 -1.25 9.19 -31.26
C ARG A 745 -2.19 8.08 -30.79
N GLY A 746 -3.34 7.93 -31.44
CA GLY A 746 -4.18 6.75 -31.25
C GLY A 746 -3.48 5.48 -31.76
N GLY A 747 -3.89 4.33 -31.22
CA GLY A 747 -3.45 3.01 -31.65
C GLY A 747 -4.26 2.47 -32.81
N ALA A 748 -3.64 1.68 -33.70
CA ALA A 748 -4.35 1.09 -34.82
C ALA A 748 -5.38 0.06 -34.33
N GLY A 749 -6.46 -0.14 -35.10
CA GLY A 749 -7.37 -1.27 -34.85
C GLY A 749 -6.67 -2.64 -34.98
N GLY A 750 -7.36 -3.70 -34.58
CA GLY A 750 -6.96 -5.08 -34.78
C GLY A 750 -7.57 -5.68 -36.04
N ILE A 751 -6.83 -6.57 -36.71
CA ILE A 751 -7.30 -7.30 -37.90
C ILE A 751 -8.33 -8.35 -37.50
N GLY A 752 -9.45 -8.43 -38.23
CA GLY A 752 -10.36 -9.57 -38.10
C GLY A 752 -10.94 -10.09 -39.40
N ILE A 753 -11.44 -11.33 -39.34
CA ILE A 753 -11.93 -12.08 -40.52
C ILE A 753 -13.35 -11.70 -40.94
N THR A 754 -14.25 -11.40 -40.00
CA THR A 754 -15.65 -11.02 -40.26
C THR A 754 -16.02 -9.63 -39.71
N GLY A 755 -15.26 -9.09 -38.77
CA GLY A 755 -15.35 -7.73 -38.25
C GLY A 755 -13.96 -7.16 -37.94
N VAL A 756 -13.83 -5.85 -37.88
CA VAL A 756 -12.52 -5.15 -37.83
C VAL A 756 -12.49 -4.15 -36.69
N GLY A 757 -11.27 -3.89 -36.20
CA GLY A 757 -11.03 -2.85 -35.22
C GLY A 757 -10.97 -1.46 -35.84
N ASP A 758 -11.68 -0.52 -35.21
CA ASP A 758 -11.50 0.91 -35.47
C ASP A 758 -10.16 1.40 -34.89
N GLY A 759 -9.62 2.45 -35.50
CA GLY A 759 -8.46 3.16 -34.97
C GLY A 759 -8.82 3.98 -33.73
N GLY A 760 -7.88 4.06 -32.80
CA GLY A 760 -8.00 4.86 -31.58
C GLY A 760 -7.91 6.36 -31.85
N ILE A 761 -8.48 7.14 -30.93
CA ILE A 761 -8.51 8.60 -31.00
C ILE A 761 -7.14 9.14 -30.60
N GLY A 762 -6.69 10.23 -31.23
CA GLY A 762 -5.50 10.95 -30.79
C GLY A 762 -5.74 11.74 -29.50
N GLY A 763 -4.74 11.81 -28.63
CA GLY A 763 -4.81 12.50 -27.35
C GLY A 763 -4.96 14.01 -27.47
N VAL A 764 -5.53 14.62 -26.44
CA VAL A 764 -5.77 16.06 -26.37
C VAL A 764 -4.50 16.78 -25.91
N ALA A 765 -4.20 17.92 -26.53
CA ALA A 765 -3.17 18.83 -26.05
C ALA A 765 -3.81 20.07 -25.42
N ARG A 766 -3.47 20.37 -24.15
CA ARG A 766 -3.92 21.56 -23.44
C ARG A 766 -2.72 22.37 -22.97
N ASN A 767 -2.73 23.67 -23.24
CA ASN A 767 -1.67 24.57 -22.81
C ASN A 767 -2.28 25.78 -22.10
N TYR A 768 -2.09 25.82 -20.78
CA TYR A 768 -2.42 26.97 -19.94
C TYR A 768 -1.30 28.00 -19.88
N GLY A 769 -0.13 27.71 -20.46
CA GLY A 769 1.03 28.57 -20.54
C GLY A 769 1.16 29.32 -21.88
N LEU A 770 2.40 29.69 -22.21
CA LEU A 770 2.78 30.51 -23.37
C LEU A 770 3.19 29.70 -24.60
N GLY A 771 3.32 28.37 -24.48
CA GLY A 771 3.81 27.51 -25.57
C GLY A 771 2.71 26.92 -26.45
N THR A 772 3.12 26.05 -27.39
CA THR A 772 2.23 25.49 -28.42
C THR A 772 1.42 24.30 -27.89
N ALA A 773 0.30 24.01 -28.58
CA ALA A 773 -0.53 22.83 -28.31
C ALA A 773 -0.85 22.11 -29.63
N VAL A 774 -0.49 20.84 -29.73
CA VAL A 774 -0.73 20.02 -30.93
C VAL A 774 -1.48 18.76 -30.54
N GLY A 775 -2.72 18.62 -31.00
CA GLY A 775 -3.52 17.43 -30.75
C GLY A 775 -2.93 16.20 -31.44
N GLY A 776 -3.07 15.04 -30.80
CA GLY A 776 -2.53 13.79 -31.31
C GLY A 776 -3.25 13.31 -32.56
N ASN A 777 -2.57 12.56 -33.43
CA ASN A 777 -3.22 12.02 -34.62
C ASN A 777 -4.10 10.81 -34.27
N GLY A 778 -5.27 10.74 -34.90
CA GLY A 778 -6.10 9.55 -34.90
C GLY A 778 -5.45 8.41 -35.69
N ALA A 779 -5.68 7.18 -35.25
CA ALA A 779 -5.07 6.02 -35.86
C ALA A 779 -5.86 5.49 -37.05
N ALA A 780 -5.19 4.72 -37.91
CA ALA A 780 -5.89 4.03 -38.98
C ALA A 780 -6.79 2.90 -38.44
N GLY A 781 -7.97 2.77 -39.03
CA GLY A 781 -8.76 1.55 -38.94
C GLY A 781 -8.11 0.43 -39.76
N THR A 782 -8.34 -0.81 -39.37
CA THR A 782 -7.73 -1.95 -40.07
C THR A 782 -8.49 -2.39 -41.29
N SER A 783 -7.77 -3.02 -42.21
CA SER A 783 -8.38 -3.62 -43.38
C SER A 783 -9.14 -4.91 -43.01
N GLY A 784 -10.36 -5.05 -43.55
CA GLY A 784 -11.20 -6.22 -43.41
C GLY A 784 -10.63 -7.46 -44.05
N GLY A 785 -10.90 -8.61 -43.43
CA GLY A 785 -10.72 -9.92 -44.04
C GLY A 785 -11.58 -10.09 -45.32
N PRO A 786 -11.46 -11.25 -46.00
CA PRO A 786 -12.00 -11.49 -47.35
C PRO A 786 -13.53 -11.34 -47.49
N THR A 787 -14.27 -11.15 -46.40
CA THR A 787 -15.73 -10.95 -46.41
C THR A 787 -16.21 -9.77 -45.56
N GLY A 788 -15.33 -9.06 -44.84
CA GLY A 788 -15.69 -8.04 -43.85
C GLY A 788 -15.60 -6.58 -44.35
N PRO A 789 -16.26 -5.62 -43.67
CA PRO A 789 -16.05 -4.19 -43.87
C PRO A 789 -14.65 -3.75 -43.41
N GLY A 790 -14.19 -2.58 -43.85
CA GLY A 790 -12.99 -1.93 -43.31
C GLY A 790 -13.28 -1.12 -42.05
N GLY A 791 -12.32 -1.02 -41.12
CA GLY A 791 -12.50 -0.35 -39.83
C GLY A 791 -12.44 1.16 -39.97
N ASN A 792 -13.12 1.90 -39.12
CA ASN A 792 -13.09 3.37 -39.17
C ASN A 792 -11.75 3.90 -38.66
N GLY A 793 -11.29 5.00 -39.23
CA GLY A 793 -10.18 5.76 -38.69
C GLY A 793 -10.58 6.48 -37.41
N GLY A 794 -9.65 6.55 -36.46
CA GLY A 794 -9.84 7.27 -35.20
C GLY A 794 -9.86 8.78 -35.39
N TYR A 795 -10.48 9.51 -34.46
CA TYR A 795 -10.50 10.96 -34.50
C TYR A 795 -9.13 11.56 -34.19
N GLY A 796 -8.81 12.69 -34.80
CA GLY A 796 -7.70 13.54 -34.38
C GLY A 796 -8.01 14.17 -33.02
N GLY A 797 -6.99 14.28 -32.17
CA GLY A 797 -7.06 14.90 -30.86
C GLY A 797 -7.22 16.41 -30.94
N ALA A 798 -7.95 16.99 -30.00
CA ALA A 798 -8.16 18.42 -29.94
C ALA A 798 -6.93 19.16 -29.39
N ALA A 799 -6.83 20.46 -29.70
CA ALA A 799 -5.79 21.34 -29.16
C ALA A 799 -6.40 22.60 -28.54
N TYR A 800 -5.97 22.90 -27.31
CA TYR A 800 -6.45 23.99 -26.49
C TYR A 800 -5.30 24.89 -26.04
N ILE A 801 -5.39 26.19 -26.32
CA ILE A 801 -4.57 27.22 -25.66
C ILE A 801 -5.51 28.13 -24.87
N GLU A 802 -5.41 28.01 -23.54
CA GLU A 802 -6.30 28.66 -22.56
C GLU A 802 -5.62 29.84 -21.82
N ASN A 803 -4.50 30.35 -22.34
CA ASN A 803 -3.78 31.51 -21.78
C ASN A 803 -3.97 32.81 -22.57
N ALA A 804 -4.41 33.86 -21.87
CA ALA A 804 -4.63 35.21 -22.41
C ALA A 804 -3.42 35.89 -23.05
N PHE A 805 -2.23 35.54 -22.60
CA PHE A 805 -0.97 36.15 -22.98
C PHE A 805 -0.18 35.30 -24.00
N SER A 806 -0.64 34.09 -24.32
CA SER A 806 0.06 33.18 -25.23
C SER A 806 -0.07 33.58 -26.70
N THR A 807 1.06 33.76 -27.37
CA THR A 807 1.13 34.04 -28.83
C THR A 807 1.35 32.77 -29.66
N ALA A 808 1.47 31.61 -29.02
CA ALA A 808 1.68 30.34 -29.69
C ALA A 808 0.46 29.91 -30.51
N THR A 809 0.57 28.82 -31.27
CA THR A 809 -0.51 28.32 -32.14
C THR A 809 -1.00 26.96 -31.63
N ALA A 810 -2.32 26.77 -31.67
CA ALA A 810 -2.95 25.48 -31.45
C ALA A 810 -3.22 24.77 -32.79
N VAL A 811 -2.91 23.48 -32.89
CA VAL A 811 -3.12 22.68 -34.10
C VAL A 811 -3.85 21.40 -33.74
N GLY A 812 -5.04 21.20 -34.33
CA GLY A 812 -5.81 19.97 -34.14
C GLY A 812 -5.12 18.79 -34.81
N GLY A 813 -5.24 17.61 -34.21
CA GLY A 813 -4.66 16.37 -34.74
C GLY A 813 -5.30 15.91 -36.04
N VAL A 814 -4.58 15.15 -36.86
CA VAL A 814 -5.12 14.60 -38.11
C VAL A 814 -6.04 13.41 -37.81
N GLY A 815 -7.18 13.32 -38.49
CA GLY A 815 -8.06 12.17 -38.44
C GLY A 815 -7.43 10.93 -39.09
N GLY A 816 -7.66 9.77 -38.51
CA GLY A 816 -7.13 8.49 -38.97
C GLY A 816 -7.77 8.03 -40.28
N ASN A 817 -7.04 7.24 -41.07
CA ASN A 817 -7.57 6.67 -42.30
C ASN A 817 -8.51 5.49 -42.03
N GLY A 818 -9.60 5.38 -42.78
CA GLY A 818 -10.43 4.19 -42.82
C GLY A 818 -9.72 3.01 -43.48
N GLY A 819 -9.93 1.82 -42.94
CA GLY A 819 -9.38 0.57 -43.45
C GLY A 819 -10.05 0.10 -44.74
N THR A 820 -9.34 -0.70 -45.53
CA THR A 820 -9.92 -1.28 -46.75
C THR A 820 -10.90 -2.41 -46.41
N GLY A 821 -12.01 -2.56 -47.12
CA GLY A 821 -12.98 -3.64 -46.90
C GLY A 821 -13.34 -4.34 -48.21
N THR A 822 -14.06 -5.46 -48.11
CA THR A 822 -14.53 -6.17 -49.31
C THR A 822 -15.89 -5.68 -49.77
N GLN A 823 -16.80 -5.40 -48.85
CA GLN A 823 -18.16 -4.89 -49.14
C GLN A 823 -18.30 -3.39 -48.89
N THR A 824 -17.76 -2.90 -47.79
CA THR A 824 -17.74 -1.47 -47.47
C THR A 824 -16.35 -1.07 -46.98
N GLY A 825 -15.79 0.02 -47.49
CA GLY A 825 -14.58 0.62 -46.91
C GLY A 825 -14.89 1.32 -45.59
N GLY A 826 -13.91 1.40 -44.69
CA GLY A 826 -14.07 2.09 -43.42
C GLY A 826 -14.11 3.61 -43.59
N HIS A 827 -14.79 4.32 -42.70
CA HIS A 827 -14.85 5.78 -42.75
C HIS A 827 -13.53 6.40 -42.28
N GLY A 828 -13.15 7.54 -42.87
CA GLY A 828 -12.07 8.36 -42.34
C GLY A 828 -12.48 9.03 -41.03
N GLY A 829 -11.54 9.17 -40.09
CA GLY A 829 -11.77 9.87 -38.83
C GLY A 829 -11.85 11.37 -39.03
N ARG A 830 -12.64 12.07 -38.23
CA ARG A 830 -12.63 13.55 -38.20
C ARG A 830 -11.29 14.08 -37.66
N GLY A 831 -10.83 15.22 -38.19
CA GLY A 831 -9.70 15.97 -37.64
C GLY A 831 -10.00 16.67 -36.30
N GLY A 832 -8.97 16.93 -35.51
CA GLY A 832 -9.09 17.53 -34.19
C GLY A 832 -9.57 18.97 -34.24
N ASP A 833 -10.43 19.33 -33.29
CA ASP A 833 -10.88 20.71 -33.12
C ASP A 833 -9.82 21.56 -32.42
N VAL A 834 -9.84 22.86 -32.70
CA VAL A 834 -9.01 23.84 -32.01
C VAL A 834 -9.87 24.83 -31.25
N LEU A 835 -9.48 25.09 -30.01
CA LEU A 835 -9.95 26.23 -29.23
C LEU A 835 -8.74 27.06 -28.78
N GLN A 836 -8.71 28.31 -29.22
CA GLN A 836 -7.67 29.27 -28.87
C GLN A 836 -8.35 30.58 -28.50
N ALA A 837 -8.24 31.02 -27.25
CA ALA A 837 -9.14 32.04 -26.75
C ALA A 837 -8.63 33.50 -26.91
N PHE A 838 -7.38 33.73 -27.35
CA PHE A 838 -6.73 35.01 -27.03
C PHE A 838 -5.84 35.70 -28.09
N ASN A 839 -5.38 35.01 -29.16
CA ASN A 839 -4.58 35.61 -30.24
C ASN A 839 -5.05 35.11 -31.63
N ASN A 840 -4.20 35.03 -32.67
CA ASN A 840 -4.59 34.41 -33.95
C ASN A 840 -5.09 32.98 -33.69
N GLY A 841 -6.27 32.66 -34.18
CA GLY A 841 -6.89 31.35 -34.03
C GLY A 841 -6.08 30.25 -34.72
N GLY A 842 -6.00 29.11 -34.05
CA GLY A 842 -5.23 27.96 -34.52
C GLY A 842 -5.94 27.15 -35.61
N THR A 843 -5.20 26.26 -36.27
CA THR A 843 -5.69 25.50 -37.43
C THR A 843 -6.35 24.19 -37.00
N GLY A 844 -7.59 23.96 -37.44
CA GLY A 844 -8.26 22.68 -37.26
C GLY A 844 -7.52 21.54 -37.96
N GLY A 845 -7.59 20.34 -37.40
CA GLY A 845 -6.93 19.16 -37.97
C GLY A 845 -7.59 18.69 -39.26
N THR A 846 -6.84 18.09 -40.18
CA THR A 846 -7.44 17.53 -41.41
C THR A 846 -8.20 16.25 -41.11
N GLY A 847 -9.30 16.00 -41.83
CA GLY A 847 -10.02 14.74 -41.81
C GLY A 847 -9.22 13.61 -42.44
N GLY A 848 -9.45 12.39 -41.97
CA GLY A 848 -8.82 11.17 -42.47
C GLY A 848 -9.48 10.66 -43.76
N ASN A 849 -8.74 9.87 -44.53
CA ASN A 849 -9.25 9.35 -45.80
C ASN A 849 -10.19 8.16 -45.57
N GLY A 850 -11.24 8.04 -46.40
CA GLY A 850 -12.09 6.86 -46.44
C GLY A 850 -11.36 5.65 -47.04
N GLY A 851 -11.66 4.46 -46.54
CA GLY A 851 -11.05 3.21 -46.96
C GLY A 851 -11.60 2.67 -48.28
N ALA A 852 -10.80 1.93 -49.03
CA ALA A 852 -11.23 1.32 -50.29
C ALA A 852 -12.17 0.11 -50.07
N ALA A 853 -13.07 -0.15 -51.02
CA ALA A 853 -13.83 -1.38 -51.14
C ALA A 853 -13.42 -2.17 -52.39
N ILE A 854 -12.85 -3.37 -52.20
CA ILE A 854 -12.24 -4.15 -53.30
C ILE A 854 -13.18 -5.19 -53.95
N GLY A 855 -14.37 -5.42 -53.37
CA GLY A 855 -15.35 -6.33 -53.94
C GLY A 855 -16.07 -5.77 -55.16
N PRO A 856 -16.62 -6.63 -56.04
CA PRO A 856 -17.21 -6.23 -57.33
C PRO A 856 -18.46 -5.35 -57.23
N ALA A 857 -19.09 -5.24 -56.05
CA ALA A 857 -20.20 -4.34 -55.75
C ALA A 857 -19.94 -3.45 -54.51
N GLY A 858 -18.69 -3.30 -54.10
CA GLY A 858 -18.36 -2.65 -52.83
C GLY A 858 -18.51 -1.12 -52.85
N THR A 859 -18.93 -0.54 -51.73
CA THR A 859 -18.98 0.92 -51.52
C THR A 859 -17.73 1.38 -50.77
N GLY A 860 -16.93 2.28 -51.35
CA GLY A 860 -15.82 2.91 -50.63
C GLY A 860 -16.31 3.67 -49.39
N GLY A 861 -15.44 3.79 -48.39
CA GLY A 861 -15.77 4.48 -47.14
C GLY A 861 -15.85 5.99 -47.32
N ASP A 862 -16.70 6.65 -46.52
CA ASP A 862 -16.80 8.10 -46.55
C ASP A 862 -15.53 8.75 -46.00
N ALA A 863 -15.20 9.95 -46.51
CA ALA A 863 -14.09 10.71 -46.00
C ALA A 863 -14.40 11.32 -44.63
N GLY A 864 -13.37 11.47 -43.79
CA GLY A 864 -13.48 12.14 -42.50
C GLY A 864 -13.66 13.65 -42.65
N ASP A 865 -14.43 14.23 -41.74
CA ASP A 865 -14.62 15.68 -41.67
C ASP A 865 -13.32 16.39 -41.23
N GLY A 866 -13.12 17.60 -41.72
CA GLY A 866 -12.09 18.50 -41.20
C GLY A 866 -12.47 19.07 -39.83
N GLY A 867 -11.47 19.26 -38.97
CA GLY A 867 -11.61 19.85 -37.64
C GLY A 867 -11.84 21.37 -37.70
N ARG A 868 -12.50 21.92 -36.68
CA ARG A 868 -12.80 23.36 -36.59
C ARG A 868 -11.54 24.18 -36.30
N GLY A 869 -11.39 25.31 -37.01
CA GLY A 869 -10.36 26.31 -36.71
C GLY A 869 -10.72 27.13 -35.47
N GLY A 870 -9.70 27.52 -34.69
CA GLY A 870 -9.89 28.29 -33.46
C GLY A 870 -10.33 29.72 -33.72
N ASP A 871 -11.11 30.30 -32.81
CA ASP A 871 -11.48 31.72 -32.88
C ASP A 871 -10.27 32.64 -32.62
N GLY A 872 -10.35 33.88 -33.10
CA GLY A 872 -9.37 34.93 -32.87
C GLY A 872 -9.69 35.69 -31.59
N GLY A 873 -8.67 36.01 -30.79
CA GLY A 873 -8.83 36.73 -29.53
C GLY A 873 -9.27 38.18 -29.68
N GLY A 874 -10.21 38.62 -28.84
CA GLY A 874 -10.73 39.99 -28.81
C GLY A 874 -9.83 40.99 -28.07
N GLY A 875 -9.95 42.27 -28.41
CA GLY A 875 -9.15 43.38 -27.91
C GLY A 875 -9.46 43.85 -26.48
N ILE A 876 -10.38 43.21 -25.76
CA ILE A 876 -10.64 43.57 -24.35
C ILE A 876 -9.45 43.27 -23.40
N PHE A 877 -8.46 42.50 -23.86
CA PHE A 877 -7.30 42.06 -23.06
C PHE A 877 -5.95 42.64 -23.50
N HIS A 878 -5.91 43.43 -24.58
CA HIS A 878 -4.77 44.28 -24.95
C HIS A 878 -5.18 45.74 -24.73
N PRO A 879 -5.31 46.19 -23.46
CA PRO A 879 -5.77 47.54 -23.19
C PRO A 879 -4.86 48.53 -23.89
N ASP A 880 -5.47 49.50 -24.56
CA ASP A 880 -4.73 50.56 -25.20
C ASP A 880 -4.02 51.39 -24.11
N LEU A 881 -2.69 51.25 -24.04
CA LEU A 881 -1.83 52.03 -23.13
C LEU A 881 -1.47 53.40 -23.71
N GLY A 882 -1.93 53.69 -24.93
CA GLY A 882 -1.82 54.99 -25.56
C GLY A 882 -2.42 56.09 -24.69
N THR A 883 -1.84 57.27 -24.80
CA THR A 883 -2.32 58.48 -24.10
C THR A 883 -2.98 59.47 -25.07
N GLY A 884 -3.31 59.02 -26.28
CA GLY A 884 -3.90 59.82 -27.37
C GLY A 884 -3.05 59.89 -28.65
N GLY A 885 -3.73 59.86 -29.80
CA GLY A 885 -3.18 60.05 -31.15
C GLY A 885 -2.56 58.82 -31.81
N THR A 886 -2.59 57.66 -31.15
CA THR A 886 -2.12 56.37 -31.67
C THR A 886 -3.29 55.47 -32.09
N THR A 887 -3.04 54.25 -32.56
CA THR A 887 -4.10 53.29 -32.90
C THR A 887 -4.03 52.11 -31.96
N ALA A 888 -5.16 51.76 -31.37
CA ALA A 888 -5.28 50.69 -30.40
C ALA A 888 -5.04 49.32 -31.05
N PRO A 889 -4.57 48.30 -30.31
CA PRO A 889 -4.24 46.99 -30.89
C PRO A 889 -5.41 46.32 -31.63
N SER A 890 -5.13 45.66 -32.75
CA SER A 890 -6.12 44.92 -33.53
C SER A 890 -6.55 43.61 -32.86
N GLY A 891 -7.76 43.13 -33.16
CA GLY A 891 -8.19 41.79 -32.78
C GLY A 891 -7.44 40.70 -33.56
N GLY A 892 -7.28 39.52 -32.97
CA GLY A 892 -6.60 38.38 -33.60
C GLY A 892 -7.41 37.81 -34.76
N ASN A 893 -6.76 37.30 -35.80
CA ASN A 893 -7.46 36.60 -36.89
C ASN A 893 -8.06 35.28 -36.39
N GLY A 894 -9.14 34.79 -36.97
CA GLY A 894 -9.63 33.43 -36.76
C GLY A 894 -8.78 32.42 -37.54
N GLY A 895 -8.71 31.19 -37.04
CA GLY A 895 -7.93 30.10 -37.59
C GLY A 895 -8.64 29.36 -38.71
N ASN A 896 -7.88 28.73 -39.60
CA ASN A 896 -8.46 27.95 -40.70
C ASN A 896 -9.09 26.65 -40.17
N GLY A 897 -10.25 26.28 -40.73
CA GLY A 897 -10.77 24.92 -40.58
C GLY A 897 -9.92 23.92 -41.36
N GLY A 898 -9.82 22.70 -40.85
CA GLY A 898 -9.07 21.64 -41.50
C GLY A 898 -9.76 21.13 -42.76
N ASP A 899 -8.99 20.68 -43.74
CA ASP A 899 -9.54 20.04 -44.94
C ASP A 899 -10.21 18.71 -44.58
N ALA A 900 -11.28 18.33 -45.30
CA ALA A 900 -11.82 16.98 -45.22
C ALA A 900 -10.88 15.97 -45.89
N GLY A 901 -10.98 14.70 -45.49
CA GLY A 901 -10.24 13.63 -46.16
C GLY A 901 -10.73 13.36 -47.59
N THR A 902 -10.10 12.38 -48.24
CA THR A 902 -10.54 11.86 -49.54
C THR A 902 -11.47 10.66 -49.38
N PRO A 903 -12.59 10.55 -50.12
CA PRO A 903 -13.43 9.36 -50.07
C PRO A 903 -12.73 8.11 -50.60
N GLY A 904 -13.14 6.96 -50.08
CA GLY A 904 -12.64 5.65 -50.47
C GLY A 904 -13.09 5.21 -51.87
N THR A 905 -12.23 4.47 -52.56
CA THR A 905 -12.51 3.91 -53.89
C THR A 905 -13.36 2.64 -53.81
N GLY A 906 -14.29 2.41 -54.73
CA GLY A 906 -15.07 1.17 -54.83
C GLY A 906 -15.91 1.15 -56.11
N ALA A 907 -16.73 0.10 -56.29
CA ALA A 907 -17.74 0.09 -57.36
C ALA A 907 -18.71 1.26 -57.22
N THR A 908 -19.04 1.61 -55.97
CA THR A 908 -19.59 2.91 -55.58
C THR A 908 -18.53 3.65 -54.77
N VAL A 909 -18.15 4.86 -55.17
CA VAL A 909 -17.21 5.70 -54.39
C VAL A 909 -17.89 6.20 -53.12
N GLY A 910 -17.15 6.28 -52.01
CA GLY A 910 -17.66 6.87 -50.77
C GLY A 910 -18.02 8.35 -50.91
N LYS A 911 -18.75 8.89 -49.94
CA LYS A 911 -19.09 10.32 -49.92
C LYS A 911 -17.90 11.16 -49.49
N GLY A 912 -17.79 12.35 -50.06
CA GLY A 912 -16.87 13.38 -49.58
C GLY A 912 -17.25 13.84 -48.17
N GLY A 913 -16.26 14.13 -47.33
CA GLY A 913 -16.46 14.67 -45.99
C GLY A 913 -16.84 16.15 -46.02
N THR A 914 -17.11 16.70 -44.83
CA THR A 914 -17.32 18.15 -44.65
C THR A 914 -16.03 18.84 -44.25
N GLY A 915 -15.68 19.94 -44.91
CA GLY A 915 -14.53 20.75 -44.53
C GLY A 915 -14.76 21.43 -43.18
N GLY A 916 -13.70 21.60 -42.40
CA GLY A 916 -13.78 22.25 -41.10
C GLY A 916 -14.23 23.70 -41.21
N THR A 917 -15.01 24.19 -40.24
CA THR A 917 -15.39 25.61 -40.22
C THR A 917 -14.18 26.48 -39.82
N GLY A 918 -14.00 27.61 -40.49
CA GLY A 918 -13.01 28.62 -40.07
C GLY A 918 -13.43 29.34 -38.81
N GLY A 919 -12.48 29.67 -37.95
CA GLY A 919 -12.70 30.41 -36.72
C GLY A 919 -13.08 31.87 -36.96
N THR A 920 -13.85 32.44 -36.04
CA THR A 920 -14.23 33.86 -36.09
C THR A 920 -13.03 34.76 -35.78
N GLY A 921 -12.94 35.94 -36.38
CA GLY A 921 -11.95 36.94 -36.05
C GLY A 921 -12.30 37.67 -34.75
N GLY A 922 -11.29 38.01 -33.95
CA GLY A 922 -11.44 38.72 -32.69
C GLY A 922 -11.80 40.19 -32.88
N ALA A 923 -12.54 40.77 -31.93
CA ALA A 923 -12.85 42.20 -31.95
C ALA A 923 -11.59 43.05 -31.72
N GLY A 924 -11.50 44.24 -32.32
CA GLY A 924 -10.45 45.22 -32.02
C GLY A 924 -10.61 45.88 -30.65
N THR A 925 -9.51 46.36 -30.09
CA THR A 925 -9.48 47.07 -28.79
C THR A 925 -10.14 48.45 -28.92
N ASN A 926 -10.81 48.95 -27.89
CA ASN A 926 -11.26 50.34 -27.89
C ASN A 926 -10.07 51.28 -27.64
N GLY A 927 -9.99 52.38 -28.37
CA GLY A 927 -8.97 53.40 -28.19
C GLY A 927 -9.11 54.15 -26.87
N ASN A 928 -7.98 54.45 -26.24
CA ASN A 928 -7.96 55.19 -24.99
C ASN A 928 -8.25 56.69 -25.23
N SER A 929 -8.83 57.32 -24.20
CA SER A 929 -9.06 58.76 -24.24
C SER A 929 -7.75 59.52 -24.03
N ALA A 930 -7.57 60.63 -24.73
CA ALA A 930 -6.35 61.41 -24.62
C ALA A 930 -6.21 62.01 -23.21
N THR A 931 -5.03 61.85 -22.60
CA THR A 931 -4.78 62.35 -21.24
C THR A 931 -4.23 63.79 -21.22
N SER A 932 -3.88 64.34 -22.39
CA SER A 932 -3.29 65.68 -22.55
C SER A 932 -4.15 66.58 -23.44
N ALA A 933 -4.19 67.87 -23.10
CA ALA A 933 -4.96 68.87 -23.82
C ALA A 933 -4.50 69.00 -25.29
N GLY A 934 -5.45 69.02 -26.24
CA GLY A 934 -5.14 69.20 -27.66
C GLY A 934 -4.64 67.95 -28.40
N VAL A 935 -4.54 66.80 -27.72
CA VAL A 935 -4.20 65.51 -28.35
C VAL A 935 -5.48 64.75 -28.71
N ALA A 936 -5.54 64.20 -29.92
CA ALA A 936 -6.68 63.38 -30.36
C ALA A 936 -6.80 62.11 -29.53
N GLY A 937 -8.02 61.59 -29.36
CA GLY A 937 -8.18 60.25 -28.76
C GLY A 937 -7.50 59.18 -29.61
N ASP A 938 -7.13 58.05 -29.02
CA ASP A 938 -6.55 56.94 -29.78
C ASP A 938 -7.61 56.33 -30.71
N ASN A 939 -7.23 55.92 -31.92
CA ASN A 939 -8.13 55.22 -32.83
C ASN A 939 -8.45 53.83 -32.27
N GLY A 940 -9.68 53.34 -32.45
CA GLY A 940 -10.02 51.96 -32.11
C GLY A 940 -9.26 50.96 -32.98
N GLY A 941 -8.95 49.80 -32.42
CA GLY A 941 -8.23 48.73 -33.10
C GLY A 941 -9.08 48.07 -34.19
N VAL A 942 -8.42 47.59 -35.26
CA VAL A 942 -9.10 46.87 -36.34
C VAL A 942 -9.56 45.49 -35.85
N GLY A 943 -10.74 45.03 -36.26
CA GLY A 943 -11.19 43.66 -35.99
C GLY A 943 -10.38 42.63 -36.79
N GLY A 944 -10.11 41.47 -36.19
CA GLY A 944 -9.38 40.39 -36.84
C GLY A 944 -10.15 39.76 -38.00
N LYS A 945 -9.46 39.21 -38.99
CA LYS A 945 -10.11 38.51 -40.11
C LYS A 945 -10.70 37.18 -39.63
N GLY A 946 -11.80 36.72 -40.21
CA GLY A 946 -12.26 35.35 -40.04
C GLY A 946 -11.33 34.35 -40.76
N GLY A 947 -11.21 33.15 -40.21
CA GLY A 947 -10.42 32.07 -40.79
C GLY A 947 -11.12 31.40 -41.97
N ASN A 948 -10.37 30.78 -42.88
CA ASN A 948 -10.97 30.08 -44.01
C ASN A 948 -11.60 28.76 -43.59
N GLY A 949 -12.68 28.34 -44.25
CA GLY A 949 -13.21 27.00 -44.14
C GLY A 949 -12.34 25.99 -44.91
N GLY A 950 -12.35 24.73 -44.47
CA GLY A 950 -11.56 23.66 -45.06
C GLY A 950 -12.12 23.16 -46.38
N ASN A 951 -11.23 22.70 -47.25
CA ASN A 951 -11.57 22.16 -48.58
C ASN A 951 -12.06 20.72 -48.51
N THR A 952 -12.69 20.25 -49.59
CA THR A 952 -13.17 18.87 -49.71
C THR A 952 -12.89 18.27 -51.08
N THR A 953 -12.88 16.93 -51.13
CA THR A 953 -12.77 16.16 -52.38
C THR A 953 -13.85 15.07 -52.44
N GLY A 954 -14.34 14.75 -53.63
CA GLY A 954 -15.30 13.66 -53.88
C GLY A 954 -16.78 14.03 -53.90
N VAL A 955 -17.61 13.13 -54.44
CA VAL A 955 -19.05 13.37 -54.66
C VAL A 955 -19.78 13.53 -53.33
N GLY A 956 -20.61 14.58 -53.21
CA GLY A 956 -21.40 14.88 -52.01
C GLY A 956 -20.65 15.61 -50.89
N GLY A 957 -19.36 15.93 -51.07
CA GLY A 957 -18.60 16.74 -50.12
C GLY A 957 -19.14 18.16 -49.95
N VAL A 958 -18.96 18.73 -48.77
CA VAL A 958 -19.40 20.10 -48.44
C VAL A 958 -18.21 20.90 -47.93
N GLY A 959 -17.80 21.93 -48.67
CA GLY A 959 -16.75 22.86 -48.23
C GLY A 959 -17.08 23.48 -46.87
N GLY A 960 -16.07 23.66 -46.03
CA GLY A 960 -16.24 24.24 -44.71
C GLY A 960 -16.70 25.70 -44.78
N THR A 961 -17.50 26.16 -43.83
CA THR A 961 -17.92 27.56 -43.79
C THR A 961 -16.74 28.45 -43.38
N GLY A 962 -16.56 29.60 -44.04
CA GLY A 962 -15.60 30.60 -43.62
C GLY A 962 -16.01 31.27 -42.30
N GLY A 963 -15.03 31.61 -41.47
CA GLY A 963 -15.25 32.28 -40.19
C GLY A 963 -15.68 33.73 -40.33
N LEU A 964 -16.42 34.24 -39.35
CA LEU A 964 -16.89 35.63 -39.33
C LEU A 964 -15.71 36.59 -39.11
N GLY A 965 -15.74 37.79 -39.70
CA GLY A 965 -14.79 38.85 -39.38
C GLY A 965 -15.08 39.49 -38.01
N GLY A 966 -14.03 39.88 -37.28
CA GLY A 966 -14.12 40.52 -35.97
C GLY A 966 -14.61 41.96 -36.02
N GLN A 967 -15.25 42.43 -34.97
CA GLN A 967 -15.75 43.80 -34.88
C GLN A 967 -14.59 44.81 -34.73
N GLY A 968 -14.69 46.00 -35.33
CA GLY A 968 -13.73 47.07 -35.04
C GLY A 968 -13.93 47.69 -33.65
N GLY A 969 -12.86 48.10 -32.98
CA GLY A 969 -12.92 48.76 -31.69
C GLY A 969 -13.39 50.22 -31.77
N LEU A 970 -13.94 50.76 -30.69
CA LEU A 970 -14.40 52.16 -30.64
C LEU A 970 -13.22 53.13 -30.57
N GLY A 971 -13.34 54.33 -31.16
CA GLY A 971 -12.32 55.39 -30.99
C GLY A 971 -12.37 56.04 -29.60
N GLY A 972 -11.22 56.45 -29.08
CA GLY A 972 -11.07 57.15 -27.80
C GLY A 972 -11.50 58.62 -27.85
N THR A 973 -11.79 59.23 -26.71
CA THR A 973 -12.22 60.63 -26.65
C THR A 973 -11.04 61.60 -26.72
N GLY A 974 -11.22 62.75 -27.40
CA GLY A 974 -10.17 63.76 -27.56
C GLY A 974 -9.90 64.59 -26.30
N GLY A 975 -8.68 65.09 -26.15
CA GLY A 975 -8.25 65.86 -24.97
C GLY A 975 -8.87 67.27 -24.91
N SER A 976 -9.35 67.65 -23.72
CA SER A 976 -9.97 68.96 -23.44
C SER A 976 -9.02 70.14 -23.67
N ALA A 977 -9.51 71.27 -24.20
CA ALA A 977 -8.67 72.45 -24.48
C ALA A 977 -8.33 73.28 -23.20
N PHE A 978 -7.09 73.78 -23.08
CA PHE A 978 -6.62 74.54 -21.90
C PHE A 978 -6.67 76.08 -22.06
N ASN A 979 -6.95 76.61 -23.27
CA ASN A 979 -6.95 78.06 -23.55
C ASN A 979 -8.05 78.45 -24.54
N ALA A 980 -8.66 79.64 -24.35
CA ALA A 980 -9.87 80.15 -25.00
C ALA A 980 -9.78 80.37 -26.53
N SER A 981 -8.66 80.01 -27.17
CA SER A 981 -8.39 80.23 -28.59
C SER A 981 -8.13 78.94 -29.40
N VAL A 982 -8.24 77.75 -28.79
CA VAL A 982 -7.97 76.47 -29.48
C VAL A 982 -9.18 75.51 -29.33
N PRO A 983 -9.76 74.99 -30.42
CA PRO A 983 -10.80 73.96 -30.37
C PRO A 983 -10.31 72.69 -29.63
N GLY A 984 -11.21 71.97 -28.95
CA GLY A 984 -10.89 70.67 -28.33
C GLY A 984 -10.35 69.68 -29.38
N ALA A 985 -9.50 68.71 -28.98
CA ALA A 985 -8.97 67.76 -29.96
C ALA A 985 -10.05 66.78 -30.46
N THR A 986 -9.92 66.33 -31.72
CA THR A 986 -10.84 65.36 -32.32
C THR A 986 -10.80 64.03 -31.56
N GLY A 987 -11.94 63.33 -31.48
CA GLY A 987 -11.95 61.95 -31.01
C GLY A 987 -11.18 61.04 -31.97
N GLY A 988 -10.67 59.92 -31.49
CA GLY A 988 -10.05 58.89 -32.33
C GLY A 988 -11.09 58.29 -33.29
N SER A 989 -10.66 57.85 -34.47
CA SER A 989 -11.55 57.12 -35.40
C SER A 989 -11.89 55.73 -34.85
N GLY A 990 -13.05 55.20 -35.19
CA GLY A 990 -13.37 53.80 -34.88
C GLY A 990 -12.54 52.86 -35.74
N GLY A 991 -12.18 51.70 -35.20
CA GLY A 991 -11.44 50.66 -35.91
C GLY A 991 -12.27 50.05 -37.04
N ALA A 992 -11.62 49.65 -38.13
CA ALA A 992 -12.30 48.92 -39.20
C ALA A 992 -12.75 47.52 -38.74
N GLY A 993 -13.86 47.02 -39.29
CA GLY A 993 -14.25 45.62 -39.08
C GLY A 993 -13.31 44.67 -39.82
N GLY A 994 -13.09 43.48 -39.28
CA GLY A 994 -12.29 42.43 -39.90
C GLY A 994 -12.98 41.85 -41.14
N GLY A 995 -12.20 41.38 -42.13
CA GLY A 995 -12.78 40.67 -43.27
C GLY A 995 -13.29 39.29 -42.88
N GLY A 996 -14.40 38.81 -43.47
CA GLY A 996 -14.84 37.42 -43.30
C GLY A 996 -13.89 36.44 -43.98
N GLY A 997 -13.79 35.23 -43.46
CA GLY A 997 -12.99 34.17 -44.03
C GLY A 997 -13.64 33.54 -45.26
N ASN A 998 -12.84 32.92 -46.14
CA ASN A 998 -13.36 32.25 -47.32
C ASN A 998 -14.03 30.93 -46.97
N GLY A 999 -15.11 30.59 -47.68
CA GLY A 999 -15.65 29.23 -47.63
C GLY A 999 -14.69 28.26 -48.32
N GLY A 1000 -14.65 27.03 -47.83
CA GLY A 1000 -13.85 25.97 -48.42
C GLY A 1000 -14.39 25.52 -49.78
N LEU A 1001 -13.50 25.06 -50.65
CA LEU A 1001 -13.81 24.65 -52.02
C LEU A 1001 -14.16 23.15 -52.08
N ALA A 1002 -15.16 22.78 -52.89
CA ALA A 1002 -15.41 21.39 -53.27
C ALA A 1002 -14.68 21.08 -54.59
N LEU A 1003 -13.51 20.43 -54.54
CA LEU A 1003 -12.60 20.39 -55.70
C LEU A 1003 -13.05 19.44 -56.83
N PHE A 1004 -13.98 18.48 -56.60
CA PHE A 1004 -14.45 17.52 -57.64
C PHE A 1004 -15.85 16.91 -57.35
N GLY A 1005 -16.78 16.89 -58.34
CA GLY A 1005 -18.12 16.25 -58.28
C GLY A 1005 -19.27 17.19 -57.84
N GLU A 1006 -20.53 16.73 -57.79
CA GLU A 1006 -21.74 17.51 -57.35
C GLU A 1006 -21.72 18.00 -55.88
N GLY A 1007 -20.54 18.25 -55.31
CA GLY A 1007 -20.35 18.80 -53.97
C GLY A 1007 -20.80 20.26 -53.87
N LYS A 1008 -21.01 20.72 -52.63
CA LYS A 1008 -21.41 22.11 -52.33
C LYS A 1008 -20.23 22.87 -51.77
N ASP A 1009 -19.89 24.00 -52.36
CA ASP A 1009 -18.91 24.91 -51.76
C ASP A 1009 -19.39 25.43 -50.41
N GLY A 1010 -18.44 25.70 -49.52
CA GLY A 1010 -18.72 26.31 -48.24
C GLY A 1010 -19.16 27.76 -48.42
N THR A 1011 -20.06 28.22 -47.55
CA THR A 1011 -20.43 29.65 -47.50
C THR A 1011 -19.27 30.45 -46.90
N GLY A 1012 -18.85 31.53 -47.56
CA GLY A 1012 -17.91 32.48 -46.97
C GLY A 1012 -18.47 33.16 -45.72
N GLY A 1013 -17.59 33.50 -44.79
CA GLY A 1013 -17.94 34.24 -43.59
C GLY A 1013 -18.32 35.69 -43.91
N THR A 1014 -19.21 36.28 -43.10
CA THR A 1014 -19.55 37.70 -43.23
C THR A 1014 -18.45 38.57 -42.65
N GLY A 1015 -18.21 39.75 -43.25
CA GLY A 1015 -17.29 40.73 -42.69
C GLY A 1015 -17.77 41.29 -41.34
N GLY A 1016 -16.83 41.65 -40.47
CA GLY A 1016 -17.10 42.34 -39.22
C GLY A 1016 -17.60 43.77 -39.45
N THR A 1017 -18.39 44.28 -38.51
CA THR A 1017 -18.87 45.67 -38.49
C THR A 1017 -17.76 46.61 -38.01
N GLY A 1018 -17.71 47.81 -38.56
CA GLY A 1018 -16.74 48.83 -38.13
C GLY A 1018 -17.08 49.41 -36.75
N GLY A 1019 -16.07 49.75 -35.97
CA GLY A 1019 -16.22 50.43 -34.68
C GLY A 1019 -16.73 51.87 -34.84
N GLY A 1020 -17.50 52.35 -33.87
CA GLY A 1020 -17.93 53.75 -33.80
C GLY A 1020 -16.76 54.70 -33.50
N GLY A 1021 -16.78 55.91 -34.06
CA GLY A 1021 -15.77 56.93 -33.78
C GLY A 1021 -15.89 57.53 -32.37
N GLY A 1022 -14.76 57.92 -31.78
CA GLY A 1022 -14.70 58.55 -30.47
C GLY A 1022 -15.29 59.96 -30.46
N THR A 1023 -15.78 60.41 -29.31
CA THR A 1023 -16.34 61.76 -29.16
C THR A 1023 -15.21 62.81 -29.08
N GLY A 1024 -15.41 63.97 -29.70
CA GLY A 1024 -14.44 65.07 -29.60
C GLY A 1024 -14.33 65.62 -28.18
N GLY A 1025 -13.15 66.14 -27.82
CA GLY A 1025 -12.92 66.72 -26.50
C GLY A 1025 -13.79 67.96 -26.27
N PRO A 1026 -14.27 68.21 -25.04
CA PRO A 1026 -15.06 69.41 -24.75
C PRO A 1026 -14.23 70.68 -24.99
N GLY A 1027 -14.80 71.62 -25.74
CA GLY A 1027 -14.25 72.96 -25.91
C GLY A 1027 -14.35 73.78 -24.62
N SER A 1028 -13.46 74.77 -24.43
CA SER A 1028 -13.57 75.68 -23.28
C SER A 1028 -14.80 76.60 -23.43
N LYS A 1029 -15.61 76.70 -22.37
CA LYS A 1029 -16.79 77.58 -22.19
C LYS A 1029 -17.30 78.29 -23.45
N GLY A 1030 -18.29 77.68 -24.12
CA GLY A 1030 -19.10 78.32 -25.16
C GLY A 1030 -18.66 78.06 -26.61
N GLN A 1031 -17.56 77.32 -26.84
CA GLN A 1031 -17.25 76.78 -28.18
C GLN A 1031 -17.75 75.34 -28.32
N PRO A 1032 -18.35 74.97 -29.47
CA PRO A 1032 -18.71 73.58 -29.76
C PRO A 1032 -17.47 72.69 -29.65
N GLY A 1033 -17.61 71.48 -29.07
CA GLY A 1033 -16.56 70.46 -29.19
C GLY A 1033 -16.26 70.17 -30.67
N THR A 1034 -15.04 69.72 -30.99
CA THR A 1034 -14.74 69.29 -32.36
C THR A 1034 -15.52 68.02 -32.71
N GLY A 1035 -15.73 67.78 -34.02
CA GLY A 1035 -16.45 66.61 -34.50
C GLY A 1035 -15.85 65.31 -33.97
N GLY A 1036 -16.71 64.33 -33.66
CA GLY A 1036 -16.26 62.98 -33.33
C GLY A 1036 -15.47 62.35 -34.47
N GLY A 1037 -14.65 61.35 -34.16
CA GLY A 1037 -13.94 60.58 -35.18
C GLY A 1037 -14.90 59.91 -36.16
N THR A 1038 -14.42 59.61 -37.36
CA THR A 1038 -15.20 58.84 -38.35
C THR A 1038 -15.35 57.39 -37.88
N GLY A 1039 -16.54 56.80 -38.06
CA GLY A 1039 -16.75 55.37 -37.84
C GLY A 1039 -15.90 54.53 -38.81
N GLY A 1040 -15.44 53.38 -38.37
CA GLY A 1040 -14.66 52.45 -39.20
C GLY A 1040 -15.50 51.89 -40.35
N SER A 1041 -14.86 51.62 -41.48
CA SER A 1041 -15.49 50.91 -42.60
C SER A 1041 -15.65 49.41 -42.30
N GLY A 1042 -16.75 48.81 -42.75
CA GLY A 1042 -16.83 47.36 -42.92
C GLY A 1042 -16.01 46.95 -44.14
N ASN A 1043 -15.18 45.92 -44.04
CA ASN A 1043 -14.33 45.51 -45.16
C ASN A 1043 -15.12 44.69 -46.21
N PRO A 1044 -14.84 44.85 -47.52
CA PRO A 1044 -15.49 44.06 -48.58
C PRO A 1044 -14.97 42.61 -48.62
N PRO A 1045 -15.79 41.65 -49.11
CA PRO A 1045 -15.42 40.23 -49.19
C PRO A 1045 -14.25 39.99 -50.15
N VAL A 1046 -13.42 38.98 -49.86
CA VAL A 1046 -12.27 38.61 -50.71
C VAL A 1046 -12.33 37.12 -51.11
N GLY A 1047 -13.19 36.77 -52.07
CA GLY A 1047 -13.24 35.42 -52.66
C GLY A 1047 -14.45 35.16 -53.55
N VAL A 1048 -14.37 34.16 -54.44
CA VAL A 1048 -15.40 33.79 -55.43
C VAL A 1048 -16.75 33.35 -54.82
N ASN A 1049 -16.77 33.01 -53.52
CA ASN A 1049 -17.95 32.63 -52.72
C ASN A 1049 -18.07 33.46 -51.41
N GLY A 1050 -17.68 34.74 -51.43
CA GLY A 1050 -17.61 35.59 -50.22
C GLY A 1050 -18.96 36.05 -49.65
N GLY A 1051 -19.09 36.08 -48.32
CA GLY A 1051 -20.28 36.53 -47.60
C GLY A 1051 -20.58 38.03 -47.73
N THR A 1052 -21.77 38.46 -47.29
CA THR A 1052 -22.21 39.87 -47.34
C THR A 1052 -21.28 40.76 -46.50
N GLY A 1053 -20.88 41.90 -47.05
CA GLY A 1053 -20.03 42.89 -46.35
C GLY A 1053 -20.66 43.42 -45.07
N GLY A 1054 -19.86 43.65 -44.03
CA GLY A 1054 -20.33 44.19 -42.76
C GLY A 1054 -20.82 45.63 -42.88
N GLY A 1055 -21.81 46.01 -42.07
CA GLY A 1055 -22.30 47.40 -42.00
C GLY A 1055 -21.21 48.36 -41.49
N GLY A 1056 -21.15 49.57 -42.07
CA GLY A 1056 -20.25 50.63 -41.61
C GLY A 1056 -20.63 51.15 -40.22
N GLY A 1057 -19.62 51.49 -39.40
CA GLY A 1057 -19.85 52.02 -38.06
C GLY A 1057 -20.58 53.37 -38.06
N THR A 1058 -21.47 53.60 -37.10
CA THR A 1058 -22.12 54.92 -36.93
C THR A 1058 -21.08 55.93 -36.47
N GLY A 1059 -20.92 57.05 -37.19
CA GLY A 1059 -20.05 58.16 -36.76
C GLY A 1059 -20.44 58.67 -35.37
N GLY A 1060 -19.45 59.02 -34.55
CA GLY A 1060 -19.69 59.47 -33.17
C GLY A 1060 -20.61 60.69 -33.13
N ALA A 1061 -21.62 60.67 -32.24
CA ALA A 1061 -22.50 61.82 -32.06
C ALA A 1061 -21.68 63.03 -31.60
N GLY A 1062 -21.61 64.08 -32.43
CA GLY A 1062 -21.07 65.36 -32.01
C GLY A 1062 -21.87 65.86 -30.80
N GLY A 1063 -21.17 66.23 -29.73
CA GLY A 1063 -21.80 66.76 -28.53
C GLY A 1063 -22.72 67.93 -28.88
N GLY A 1064 -24.02 67.74 -28.69
CA GLY A 1064 -24.99 68.83 -28.68
C GLY A 1064 -24.70 69.80 -27.53
N PRO A 1065 -25.09 71.06 -27.67
CA PRO A 1065 -24.57 72.21 -26.91
C PRO A 1065 -24.71 72.12 -25.39
#